data_AF-A0A3L7UM01-F1
#
_entry.id   AF-A0A3L7UM01-F1
#
_cell.length_a   1.000
_cell.length_b   1.000
_cell.length_c   1.000
_cell.angle_alpha   90.00
_cell.angle_beta   90.00
_cell.angle_gamma   90.00
#
_symmetry.space_group_name_H-M   'P 1'
#
loop_
_entity.id
_entity.type
_entity.pdbx_description
1 polymer ?
#
loop_
_entity_poly.entity_id
_entity_poly.type
_entity_poly.pdbx_seq_one_letter_code
_entity_poly.pdbx_strand_id
1 'polypeptide(L)'
;NLYLDVYMDVDGTTSIDPAADIAAFLLSQGPKVDFTVREVDNAELDNLVTLYLRKGRFSKEKAEEIVRTGAFDMKRADVVGDDAALATEDGSPIIEATAWRNRKLEFVGRKTISRYGCYACHDMPGFETARPIGVALQDWGRKDTSKLGFEHVEEFLHHHGEPQGSKFSSTLERVAEATKAMSAGQDKNGDMTSDEVDREMSAAFFFDSLQHHGRAGFIWQKLRGPRTYDFEKTETKGYDERLRMPKFPLKEDEIEAIATFVLGLIAEPPAPEYVYTPDDRAKNRLEGEFLLAKYNCTGCHVVGLPQMTFAANLDEITATEMTPADHANGLAMLLKLRPPQQALTGEVRPYVVDEKKLSLPLAKLHGFIASKPDPEEDDPELREYGFDVWETADFGTGDGAKRLLPGHRVTFTEKMLVDYQAGRGGDFAEWLVEDLMKTKTGGNRALAWQSSPPPLYQEGFKVQTPWLYQFLLEPTKLRYTTVLRMPKFNLSEKEAQTLANYFAAVDGAAFPYQEQMPKDAAYLAKQETDLAHIGLLKDGETYLGESWKSLNGPLCVKCHSLGGRKFKVSDPLKDIQGPNLNVVQNRLRADWIKLWLYKPTWITPYTSMPLNFPKNNLTQFPDLFGGDPDVQVIATRDALLNYTRLMEDIGPTTYAPPAATPADGVVPVDGGQPKVDAVPADAAAAIGGESEELFPPTAKAELSSKSSSVAAVIGEGK
;
A
#
# COMPACT_ATOMS: atom_id res chain seq x y z
N ASN A 1 10.98 -3.46 -6.54
CA ASN A 1 11.73 -4.68 -6.91
C ASN A 1 12.15 -4.58 -8.36
N LEU A 2 13.33 -4.02 -8.61
CA LEU A 2 13.96 -4.05 -9.93
C LEU A 2 14.65 -5.40 -10.08
N TYR A 3 13.96 -6.37 -10.67
CA TYR A 3 14.63 -7.56 -11.15
C TYR A 3 15.41 -7.13 -12.40
N LEU A 4 16.74 -7.15 -12.33
CA LEU A 4 17.67 -6.84 -13.44
C LEU A 4 17.87 -8.06 -14.36
N ASP A 5 16.87 -8.93 -14.44
CA ASP A 5 16.94 -10.12 -15.27
C ASP A 5 16.74 -9.74 -16.73
N VAL A 6 17.45 -10.45 -17.61
CA VAL A 6 17.30 -10.31 -19.05
C VAL A 6 15.87 -10.72 -19.44
N TYR A 7 15.14 -9.82 -20.07
CA TYR A 7 13.78 -10.07 -20.52
C TYR A 7 13.64 -9.78 -22.01
N MET A 8 12.65 -10.39 -22.64
CA MET A 8 12.34 -10.09 -24.03
C MET A 8 11.39 -8.88 -24.08
N ASP A 9 11.65 -7.94 -24.97
CA ASP A 9 10.79 -6.78 -25.21
C ASP A 9 9.35 -7.19 -25.56
N VAL A 10 8.42 -6.23 -25.58
CA VAL A 10 6.95 -6.46 -25.65
C VAL A 10 6.52 -7.32 -26.85
N ASP A 11 7.32 -7.36 -27.89
CA ASP A 11 7.14 -8.13 -29.13
C ASP A 11 7.88 -9.48 -29.16
N GLY A 12 8.65 -9.80 -28.11
CA GLY A 12 9.39 -11.05 -27.96
C GLY A 12 10.62 -11.17 -28.86
N THR A 13 11.03 -10.11 -29.56
CA THR A 13 12.06 -10.18 -30.61
C THR A 13 13.45 -9.78 -30.12
N THR A 14 13.51 -8.91 -29.11
CA THR A 14 14.74 -8.30 -28.63
C THR A 14 14.95 -8.63 -27.17
N SER A 15 16.11 -9.20 -26.87
CA SER A 15 16.55 -9.44 -25.50
C SER A 15 17.07 -8.14 -24.90
N ILE A 16 16.37 -7.61 -23.91
CA ILE A 16 16.76 -6.42 -23.15
C ILE A 16 17.46 -6.89 -21.87
N ASP A 17 18.67 -6.39 -21.65
CA ASP A 17 19.44 -6.63 -20.43
C ASP A 17 19.56 -5.29 -19.67
N PRO A 18 18.67 -5.05 -18.69
CA PRO A 18 18.65 -3.80 -17.94
C PRO A 18 19.95 -3.52 -17.19
N ALA A 19 20.69 -4.56 -16.78
CA ALA A 19 21.97 -4.39 -16.12
C ALA A 19 23.03 -3.90 -17.12
N ALA A 20 23.06 -4.46 -18.33
CA ALA A 20 23.94 -4.01 -19.40
C ALA A 20 23.61 -2.58 -19.84
N ASP A 21 22.33 -2.23 -19.95
CA ASP A 21 21.89 -0.88 -20.34
C ASP A 21 22.21 0.17 -19.27
N ILE A 22 22.03 -0.16 -18.00
CA ILE A 22 22.43 0.72 -16.89
C ILE A 22 23.95 0.86 -16.84
N ALA A 23 24.71 -0.22 -17.04
CA ALA A 23 26.17 -0.14 -17.11
C ALA A 23 26.63 0.74 -18.30
N ALA A 24 26.01 0.57 -19.48
CA ALA A 24 26.28 1.39 -20.66
C ALA A 24 25.93 2.87 -20.43
N PHE A 25 24.80 3.14 -19.79
CA PHE A 25 24.38 4.48 -19.40
C PHE A 25 25.38 5.11 -18.41
N LEU A 26 25.77 4.41 -17.35
CA LEU A 26 26.74 4.91 -16.37
C LEU A 26 28.12 5.17 -17.00
N LEU A 27 28.56 4.30 -17.92
CA LEU A 27 29.79 4.49 -18.70
C LEU A 27 29.67 5.66 -19.70
N SER A 28 28.45 6.07 -20.08
CA SER A 28 28.22 7.22 -20.96
C SER A 28 28.24 8.58 -20.25
N GLN A 29 28.10 8.61 -18.92
CA GLN A 29 27.99 9.83 -18.10
C GLN A 29 29.36 10.46 -17.73
N GLY A 30 30.44 10.12 -18.42
CA GLY A 30 31.78 10.68 -18.19
C GLY A 30 32.60 10.78 -19.49
N PRO A 31 33.80 11.40 -19.46
CA PRO A 31 34.70 11.32 -20.60
C PRO A 31 34.94 9.84 -20.94
N LYS A 32 34.88 9.49 -22.23
CA LYS A 32 35.18 8.12 -22.70
C LYS A 32 36.64 7.81 -22.35
N VAL A 33 36.85 7.24 -21.18
CA VAL A 33 38.12 6.63 -20.81
C VAL A 33 38.06 5.21 -21.35
N ASP A 34 39.00 4.88 -22.24
CA ASP A 34 39.13 3.52 -22.75
C ASP A 34 39.67 2.64 -21.62
N PHE A 35 38.75 1.99 -20.88
CA PHE A 35 39.13 1.03 -19.86
C PHE A 35 39.56 -0.25 -20.56
N THR A 36 40.87 -0.39 -20.78
CA THR A 36 41.44 -1.65 -21.26
C THR A 36 41.11 -2.76 -20.26
N VAL A 37 40.14 -3.60 -20.60
CA VAL A 37 39.88 -4.84 -19.86
C VAL A 37 41.09 -5.72 -20.08
N ARG A 38 41.98 -5.77 -19.08
CA ARG A 38 43.15 -6.64 -19.12
C ARG A 38 42.67 -8.09 -19.12
N GLU A 39 43.19 -8.90 -20.03
CA GLU A 39 42.98 -10.34 -19.95
C GLU A 39 43.52 -10.86 -18.61
N VAL A 40 42.73 -11.71 -17.96
CA VAL A 40 43.11 -12.33 -16.70
C VAL A 40 44.14 -13.42 -16.99
N ASP A 41 45.37 -13.19 -16.54
CA ASP A 41 46.45 -14.16 -16.57
C ASP A 41 46.10 -15.41 -15.74
N ASN A 42 46.33 -16.59 -16.32
CA ASN A 42 45.93 -17.85 -15.67
C ASN A 42 46.78 -18.16 -14.43
N ALA A 43 48.06 -17.78 -14.41
CA ALA A 43 48.90 -18.01 -13.25
C ALA A 43 48.47 -17.11 -12.08
N GLU A 44 48.11 -15.86 -12.36
CA GLU A 44 47.55 -14.97 -11.35
C GLU A 44 46.17 -15.43 -10.85
N LEU A 45 45.33 -15.96 -11.74
CA LEU A 45 44.06 -16.58 -11.36
C LEU A 45 44.29 -17.78 -10.43
N ASP A 46 45.26 -18.64 -10.74
CA ASP A 46 45.63 -19.80 -9.92
C ASP A 46 46.16 -19.39 -8.55
N ASN A 47 46.97 -18.33 -8.50
CA ASN A 47 47.46 -17.74 -7.25
C ASN A 47 46.30 -17.23 -6.38
N LEU A 48 45.31 -16.54 -6.97
CA LEU A 48 44.13 -16.03 -6.25
C LEU A 48 43.23 -17.16 -5.73
N VAL A 49 42.97 -18.19 -6.55
CA VAL A 49 42.19 -19.36 -6.12
C VAL A 49 42.88 -20.05 -4.95
N THR A 50 44.20 -20.29 -5.09
CA THR A 50 45.02 -20.91 -4.04
C THR A 50 44.99 -20.08 -2.75
N LEU A 51 45.13 -18.75 -2.85
CA LEU A 51 45.07 -17.84 -1.71
C LEU A 51 43.75 -17.99 -0.93
N TYR A 52 42.61 -17.96 -1.63
CA TYR A 52 41.30 -18.04 -0.98
C TYR A 52 41.00 -19.44 -0.40
N LEU A 53 41.44 -20.52 -1.06
CA LEU A 53 41.28 -21.89 -0.54
C LEU A 53 42.10 -22.14 0.72
N ARG A 54 43.32 -21.60 0.78
CA ARG A 54 44.22 -21.71 1.94
C ARG A 54 43.67 -21.04 3.20
N LYS A 55 43.03 -19.88 3.05
CA LYS A 55 42.43 -19.16 4.19
C LYS A 55 41.17 -19.84 4.73
N GLY A 56 40.44 -20.53 3.86
CA GLY A 56 39.17 -21.16 4.21
C GLY A 56 39.34 -22.42 5.06
N ARG A 57 40.03 -23.44 4.51
CA ARG A 57 40.09 -24.78 5.14
C ARG A 57 41.17 -25.74 4.61
N PHE A 58 41.86 -25.42 3.51
CA PHE A 58 42.78 -26.37 2.86
C PHE A 58 44.25 -26.05 3.17
N SER A 59 45.09 -27.08 3.25
CA SER A 59 46.54 -26.88 3.26
C SER A 59 46.99 -26.29 1.92
N LYS A 60 48.22 -25.72 1.87
CA LYS A 60 48.78 -25.18 0.64
C LYS A 60 48.83 -26.26 -0.46
N GLU A 61 49.30 -27.44 -0.09
CA GLU A 61 49.46 -28.59 -0.99
C GLU A 61 48.10 -29.03 -1.54
N LYS A 62 47.05 -29.05 -0.70
CA LYS A 62 45.71 -29.42 -1.14
C LYS A 62 45.07 -28.37 -2.03
N ALA A 63 45.26 -27.09 -1.74
CA ALA A 63 44.79 -26.00 -2.60
C ALA A 63 45.47 -26.04 -3.98
N GLU A 64 46.79 -26.22 -4.01
CA GLU A 64 47.55 -26.38 -5.25
C GLU A 64 47.15 -27.64 -6.03
N GLU A 65 46.84 -28.73 -5.34
CA GLU A 65 46.30 -29.94 -5.95
C GLU A 65 44.96 -29.67 -6.64
N ILE A 66 43.99 -29.05 -5.94
CA ILE A 66 42.67 -28.70 -6.50
C ILE A 66 42.84 -27.85 -7.76
N VAL A 67 43.69 -26.82 -7.70
CA VAL A 67 43.95 -25.91 -8.83
C VAL A 67 44.56 -26.65 -10.02
N ARG A 68 45.49 -27.59 -9.77
CA ARG A 68 46.18 -28.36 -10.80
C ARG A 68 45.31 -29.44 -11.44
N THR A 69 44.49 -30.13 -10.66
CA THR A 69 43.74 -31.32 -11.12
C THR A 69 42.30 -31.04 -11.49
N GLY A 70 41.74 -29.89 -11.07
CA GLY A 70 40.31 -29.60 -11.19
C GLY A 70 39.45 -30.52 -10.31
N ALA A 71 40.05 -31.29 -9.40
CA ALA A 71 39.36 -32.24 -8.53
C ALA A 71 39.04 -31.57 -7.19
N PHE A 72 37.74 -31.47 -6.89
CA PHE A 72 37.24 -31.04 -5.59
C PHE A 72 36.58 -32.24 -4.91
N ASP A 73 37.21 -32.80 -3.87
CA ASP A 73 36.84 -34.09 -3.25
C ASP A 73 35.53 -34.05 -2.41
N MET A 74 34.56 -33.23 -2.82
CA MET A 74 33.25 -33.10 -2.21
C MET A 74 32.21 -32.80 -3.30
N LYS A 75 31.01 -33.35 -3.15
CA LYS A 75 29.89 -33.01 -4.00
C LYS A 75 29.45 -31.58 -3.73
N ARG A 76 28.98 -30.88 -4.75
CA ARG A 76 28.52 -29.49 -4.64
C ARG A 76 27.52 -29.26 -3.52
N ALA A 77 26.55 -30.16 -3.33
CA ALA A 77 25.54 -30.08 -2.28
C ALA A 77 26.11 -30.10 -0.85
N ASP A 78 27.32 -30.68 -0.68
CA ASP A 78 27.99 -30.81 0.61
C ASP A 78 28.98 -29.66 0.88
N VAL A 79 29.16 -28.75 -0.09
CA VAL A 79 30.09 -27.62 0.01
C VAL A 79 29.35 -26.35 0.40
N VAL A 80 29.74 -25.77 1.53
CA VAL A 80 29.13 -24.53 2.05
C VAL A 80 29.87 -23.30 1.51
N GLY A 81 29.11 -22.30 1.07
CA GLY A 81 29.62 -21.00 0.63
C GLY A 81 30.22 -21.01 -0.77
N ASP A 82 31.05 -20.01 -1.06
CA ASP A 82 31.55 -19.74 -2.43
C ASP A 82 32.42 -20.88 -3.01
N ASP A 83 32.98 -21.75 -2.16
CA ASP A 83 33.76 -22.91 -2.57
C ASP A 83 32.94 -23.89 -3.45
N ALA A 84 31.61 -23.87 -3.34
CA ALA A 84 30.72 -24.70 -4.15
C ALA A 84 30.82 -24.40 -5.66
N ALA A 85 31.36 -23.25 -6.05
CA ALA A 85 31.64 -22.92 -7.45
C ALA A 85 32.71 -23.86 -8.06
N LEU A 86 33.62 -24.39 -7.26
CA LEU A 86 34.69 -25.29 -7.71
C LEU A 86 34.29 -26.77 -7.69
N ALA A 87 33.17 -27.12 -7.05
CA ALA A 87 32.68 -28.49 -6.94
C ALA A 87 31.70 -28.86 -8.05
N THR A 88 31.72 -30.13 -8.43
CA THR A 88 30.76 -30.77 -9.35
C THR A 88 29.68 -31.50 -8.56
N GLU A 89 28.56 -31.82 -9.20
CA GLU A 89 27.42 -32.50 -8.54
C GLU A 89 27.81 -33.89 -7.98
N ASP A 90 28.75 -34.56 -8.63
CA ASP A 90 29.22 -35.90 -8.25
C ASP A 90 30.62 -35.90 -7.61
N GLY A 91 31.29 -34.73 -7.51
CA GLY A 91 32.66 -34.60 -7.00
C GLY A 91 33.73 -35.03 -8.00
N SER A 92 33.36 -35.28 -9.27
CA SER A 92 34.31 -35.60 -10.33
C SER A 92 35.21 -34.42 -10.72
N PRO A 93 36.44 -34.66 -11.20
CA PRO A 93 37.34 -33.59 -11.65
C PRO A 93 36.86 -32.91 -12.94
N ILE A 94 37.09 -31.60 -13.04
CA ILE A 94 36.82 -30.82 -14.25
C ILE A 94 38.08 -30.85 -15.15
N ILE A 95 38.06 -31.72 -16.17
CA ILE A 95 39.23 -31.96 -17.04
C ILE A 95 39.38 -30.91 -18.16
N GLU A 96 38.27 -30.33 -18.62
CA GLU A 96 38.30 -29.36 -19.72
C GLU A 96 38.82 -28.00 -19.22
N ALA A 97 39.88 -27.49 -19.85
CA ALA A 97 40.64 -26.35 -19.37
C ALA A 97 39.82 -25.05 -19.34
N THR A 98 38.93 -24.84 -20.31
CA THR A 98 38.07 -23.65 -20.39
C THR A 98 37.01 -23.67 -19.30
N ALA A 99 36.37 -24.81 -19.07
CA ALA A 99 35.40 -25.04 -18.02
C ALA A 99 36.04 -24.85 -16.65
N TRP A 100 37.24 -25.39 -16.43
CA TRP A 100 37.96 -25.19 -15.18
C TRP A 100 38.34 -23.73 -14.97
N ARG A 101 38.83 -23.06 -16.01
CA ARG A 101 39.10 -21.62 -15.97
C ARG A 101 37.85 -20.82 -15.61
N ASN A 102 36.70 -21.15 -16.18
CA ASN A 102 35.43 -20.47 -15.89
C ASN A 102 34.99 -20.68 -14.44
N ARG A 103 35.13 -21.89 -13.88
CA ARG A 103 34.86 -22.14 -12.45
C ARG A 103 35.78 -21.35 -11.53
N LYS A 104 37.08 -21.24 -11.87
CA LYS A 104 38.03 -20.39 -11.13
C LYS A 104 37.64 -18.92 -11.16
N LEU A 105 37.22 -18.41 -12.32
CA LEU A 105 36.73 -17.04 -12.46
C LEU A 105 35.45 -16.80 -11.67
N GLU A 106 34.49 -17.72 -11.72
CA GLU A 106 33.27 -17.66 -10.92
C GLU A 106 33.61 -17.63 -9.42
N PHE A 107 34.46 -18.54 -8.95
CA PHE A 107 34.91 -18.60 -7.57
C PHE A 107 35.57 -17.29 -7.12
N VAL A 108 36.54 -16.78 -7.89
CA VAL A 108 37.23 -15.53 -7.56
C VAL A 108 36.28 -14.33 -7.62
N GLY A 109 35.36 -14.30 -8.58
CA GLY A 109 34.31 -13.29 -8.69
C GLY A 109 33.42 -13.27 -7.46
N ARG A 110 32.93 -14.44 -7.04
CA ARG A 110 32.12 -14.60 -5.82
C ARG A 110 32.89 -14.19 -4.57
N LYS A 111 34.15 -14.64 -4.41
CA LYS A 111 35.01 -14.19 -3.29
C LYS A 111 35.22 -12.69 -3.30
N THR A 112 35.30 -12.06 -4.47
CA THR A 112 35.46 -10.61 -4.60
C THR A 112 34.19 -9.86 -4.19
N ILE A 113 33.02 -10.30 -4.64
CA ILE A 113 31.72 -9.77 -4.21
C ILE A 113 31.57 -9.92 -2.69
N SER A 114 31.84 -11.11 -2.16
CA SER A 114 31.85 -11.40 -0.73
C SER A 114 32.75 -10.47 0.06
N ARG A 115 33.95 -10.24 -0.47
CA ARG A 115 34.96 -9.42 0.15
C ARG A 115 34.58 -7.94 0.17
N TYR A 116 33.91 -7.41 -0.85
CA TYR A 116 33.46 -6.01 -0.84
C TYR A 116 32.06 -5.83 -0.24
N GLY A 117 31.34 -6.92 0.02
CA GLY A 117 30.04 -6.90 0.67
C GLY A 117 28.96 -6.25 -0.19
N CYS A 118 29.04 -6.37 -1.52
CA CYS A 118 28.11 -5.71 -2.44
C CYS A 118 26.65 -6.11 -2.17
N TYR A 119 26.42 -7.36 -1.77
CA TYR A 119 25.10 -7.89 -1.40
C TYR A 119 24.47 -7.23 -0.17
N ALA A 120 25.27 -6.49 0.64
CA ALA A 120 24.72 -5.77 1.78
C ALA A 120 23.92 -4.53 1.34
N CYS A 121 24.15 -4.03 0.12
CA CYS A 121 23.46 -2.86 -0.44
C CYS A 121 22.68 -3.19 -1.74
N HIS A 122 23.01 -4.28 -2.42
CA HIS A 122 22.37 -4.71 -3.67
C HIS A 122 21.75 -6.09 -3.51
N ASP A 123 20.57 -6.30 -4.09
CA ASP A 123 20.02 -7.65 -4.23
C ASP A 123 20.83 -8.41 -5.29
N MET A 124 21.44 -9.53 -4.90
CA MET A 124 22.39 -10.27 -5.73
C MET A 124 22.07 -11.78 -5.66
N PRO A 125 21.58 -12.38 -6.76
CA PRO A 125 21.28 -13.80 -6.78
C PRO A 125 22.43 -14.68 -6.29
N GLY A 126 22.13 -15.60 -5.37
CA GLY A 126 23.09 -16.50 -4.75
C GLY A 126 23.87 -15.92 -3.56
N PHE A 127 23.50 -14.74 -3.06
CA PHE A 127 24.03 -14.13 -1.83
C PHE A 127 22.96 -13.85 -0.76
N GLU A 128 21.75 -14.39 -0.91
CA GLU A 128 20.59 -14.17 -0.03
C GLU A 128 20.84 -14.63 1.41
N THR A 129 21.74 -15.59 1.59
CA THR A 129 22.14 -16.13 2.89
C THR A 129 23.52 -15.63 3.35
N ALA A 130 24.14 -14.72 2.60
CA ALA A 130 25.46 -14.19 2.93
C ALA A 130 25.41 -13.34 4.20
N ARG A 131 26.44 -13.46 5.04
CA ARG A 131 26.53 -12.66 6.27
C ARG A 131 26.90 -11.22 5.90
N PRO A 132 26.28 -10.20 6.51
CA PRO A 132 26.68 -8.81 6.28
C PRO A 132 28.18 -8.59 6.53
N ILE A 133 28.80 -7.74 5.71
CA ILE A 133 30.23 -7.42 5.82
C ILE A 133 30.56 -6.55 7.05
N GLY A 134 29.59 -5.74 7.49
CA GLY A 134 29.73 -4.84 8.62
C GLY A 134 29.44 -5.52 9.96
N VAL A 135 30.11 -5.05 11.01
CA VAL A 135 29.68 -5.35 12.38
C VAL A 135 28.36 -4.66 12.66
N ALA A 136 27.49 -5.34 13.39
CA ALA A 136 26.21 -4.80 13.79
C ALA A 136 26.42 -3.60 14.76
N LEU A 137 25.62 -2.53 14.61
CA LEU A 137 25.82 -1.28 15.35
C LEU A 137 24.92 -1.12 16.59
N GLN A 138 23.92 -1.97 16.77
CA GLN A 138 22.87 -1.83 17.78
C GLN A 138 23.36 -1.76 19.23
N ASP A 139 24.57 -2.26 19.50
CA ASP A 139 25.21 -2.24 20.80
C ASP A 139 26.59 -1.60 20.80
N TRP A 140 26.89 -0.82 19.77
CA TRP A 140 28.19 -0.19 19.59
C TRP A 140 28.54 0.74 20.77
N GLY A 141 27.54 1.46 21.30
CA GLY A 141 27.67 2.38 22.42
C GLY A 141 28.19 1.75 23.72
N ARG A 142 28.05 0.43 23.89
CA ARG A 142 28.60 -0.32 25.04
C ARG A 142 29.80 -1.21 24.69
N LYS A 143 30.29 -1.14 23.45
CA LYS A 143 31.45 -1.93 23.02
C LYS A 143 32.66 -1.59 23.88
N ASP A 144 33.29 -2.64 24.40
CA ASP A 144 34.52 -2.49 25.17
C ASP A 144 35.62 -1.88 24.29
N THR A 145 36.33 -0.87 24.80
CA THR A 145 37.38 -0.16 24.05
C THR A 145 38.55 -1.07 23.69
N SER A 146 38.80 -2.14 24.46
CA SER A 146 39.81 -3.17 24.14
C SER A 146 39.50 -3.95 22.86
N LYS A 147 38.25 -3.88 22.36
CA LYS A 147 37.83 -4.52 21.10
C LYS A 147 37.93 -3.58 19.90
N LEU A 148 38.55 -2.42 20.04
CA LEU A 148 38.78 -1.46 18.98
C LEU A 148 40.27 -1.48 18.59
N GLY A 149 40.54 -1.67 17.29
CA GLY A 149 41.90 -1.64 16.75
C GLY A 149 42.28 -0.21 16.35
N PHE A 150 42.99 0.49 17.24
CA PHE A 150 43.49 1.86 16.96
C PHE A 150 44.71 1.87 16.05
N GLU A 151 45.46 0.76 15.98
CA GLU A 151 46.62 0.60 15.11
C GLU A 151 47.62 1.77 15.27
N HIS A 152 48.10 2.38 14.19
CA HIS A 152 49.05 3.50 14.23
C HIS A 152 48.35 4.84 13.91
N VAL A 153 47.07 4.98 14.25
CA VAL A 153 46.28 6.18 13.90
C VAL A 153 46.79 7.45 14.60
N GLU A 154 47.30 7.32 15.82
CA GLU A 154 47.84 8.45 16.59
C GLU A 154 49.09 9.03 15.92
N GLU A 155 50.02 8.15 15.50
CA GLU A 155 51.21 8.54 14.75
C GLU A 155 50.85 9.21 13.42
N PHE A 156 49.84 8.69 12.72
CA PHE A 156 49.34 9.33 11.50
C PHE A 156 48.85 10.75 11.77
N LEU A 157 48.00 10.95 12.78
CA LEU A 157 47.41 12.27 13.09
C LEU A 157 48.39 13.26 13.72
N HIS A 158 49.51 12.77 14.27
CA HIS A 158 50.61 13.63 14.73
C HIS A 158 51.24 14.42 13.57
N HIS A 159 51.30 13.82 12.37
CA HIS A 159 51.96 14.38 11.19
C HIS A 159 51.02 14.70 10.01
N HIS A 160 49.76 14.25 10.05
CA HIS A 160 48.80 14.34 8.95
C HIS A 160 47.38 14.61 9.47
N GLY A 161 46.35 14.28 8.67
CA GLY A 161 44.95 14.30 9.10
C GLY A 161 44.13 15.50 8.60
N GLU A 162 44.80 16.59 8.23
CA GLU A 162 44.16 17.75 7.61
C GLU A 162 44.18 17.69 6.07
N PRO A 163 43.19 18.31 5.38
CA PRO A 163 43.18 18.40 3.92
C PRO A 163 44.42 19.11 3.37
N GLN A 164 44.84 18.74 2.16
CA GLN A 164 45.95 19.42 1.48
C GLN A 164 45.61 20.90 1.26
N GLY A 165 46.50 21.79 1.71
CA GLY A 165 46.27 23.25 1.70
C GLY A 165 45.55 23.81 2.94
N SER A 166 45.30 22.98 3.97
CA SER A 166 44.85 23.44 5.28
C SER A 166 45.88 24.38 5.93
N LYS A 167 45.41 25.23 6.85
CA LYS A 167 46.25 26.11 7.70
C LYS A 167 47.21 25.29 8.58
N PHE A 168 46.81 24.08 8.95
CA PHE A 168 47.55 23.21 9.86
C PHE A 168 48.12 22.01 9.09
N SER A 169 49.36 21.63 9.42
CA SER A 169 50.05 20.49 8.82
C SER A 169 49.57 19.14 9.37
N SER A 170 49.02 19.12 10.59
CA SER A 170 48.44 17.93 11.20
C SER A 170 47.22 18.22 12.07
N THR A 171 46.45 17.18 12.37
CA THR A 171 45.31 17.27 13.29
C THR A 171 45.79 17.61 14.71
N LEU A 172 46.96 17.12 15.13
CA LEU A 172 47.56 17.53 16.39
C LEU A 172 47.83 19.03 16.44
N GLU A 173 48.39 19.61 15.37
CA GLU A 173 48.66 21.05 15.30
C GLU A 173 47.37 21.87 15.36
N ARG A 174 46.34 21.44 14.60
CA ARG A 174 45.00 22.06 14.63
C ARG A 174 44.42 22.08 16.05
N VAL A 175 44.39 20.93 16.71
CA VAL A 175 43.81 20.78 18.06
C VAL A 175 44.61 21.54 19.11
N ALA A 176 45.95 21.54 19.01
CA ALA A 176 46.81 22.28 19.92
C ALA A 176 46.58 23.80 19.83
N GLU A 177 46.48 24.34 18.62
CA GLU A 177 46.21 25.77 18.42
C GLU A 177 44.78 26.14 18.86
N ALA A 178 43.78 25.31 18.56
CA ALA A 178 42.42 25.50 19.04
C ALA A 178 42.35 25.55 20.58
N THR A 179 42.98 24.58 21.25
CA THR A 179 43.00 24.49 22.73
C THR A 179 43.70 25.71 23.35
N LYS A 180 44.78 26.18 22.71
CA LYS A 180 45.52 27.36 23.14
C LYS A 180 44.73 28.65 22.94
N ALA A 181 44.05 28.81 21.81
CA ALA A 181 43.18 29.95 21.52
C ALA A 181 42.06 30.08 22.56
N MET A 182 41.43 28.95 22.91
CA MET A 182 40.38 28.89 23.93
C MET A 182 40.92 29.18 25.33
N SER A 183 42.09 28.64 25.68
CA SER A 183 42.75 28.92 26.97
C SER A 183 43.14 30.40 27.11
N ALA A 184 43.39 31.09 25.99
CA ALA A 184 43.73 32.51 25.93
C ALA A 184 42.49 33.44 25.89
N GLY A 185 41.27 32.89 25.88
CA GLY A 185 40.02 33.67 25.86
C GLY A 185 39.74 34.36 24.53
N GLN A 186 40.27 33.84 23.41
CA GLN A 186 40.07 34.42 22.08
C GLN A 186 38.64 34.25 21.56
N ASP A 187 37.89 33.28 22.08
CA ASP A 187 36.43 33.13 21.93
C ASP A 187 35.66 34.39 22.39
N LYS A 188 36.16 35.07 23.42
CA LYS A 188 35.53 36.25 24.03
C LYS A 188 35.93 37.57 23.36
N ASN A 189 36.95 37.55 22.50
CA ASN A 189 37.47 38.74 21.83
C ASN A 189 36.85 38.98 20.44
N GLY A 190 35.99 38.08 19.96
CA GLY A 190 35.33 38.19 18.65
C GLY A 190 36.17 37.73 17.46
N ASP A 191 37.29 37.05 17.72
CA ASP A 191 38.22 36.55 16.69
C ASP A 191 37.74 35.25 16.01
N MET A 192 36.73 34.58 16.59
CA MET A 192 36.08 33.37 16.07
C MET A 192 34.57 33.47 16.26
N THR A 193 33.80 32.91 15.34
CA THR A 193 32.34 32.75 15.49
C THR A 193 32.01 31.63 16.48
N SER A 194 30.81 31.63 17.05
CA SER A 194 30.34 30.55 17.95
C SER A 194 30.46 29.18 17.28
N ASP A 195 30.06 29.07 16.02
CA ASP A 195 30.09 27.83 15.25
C ASP A 195 31.52 27.32 15.02
N GLU A 196 32.49 28.24 14.83
CA GLU A 196 33.90 27.87 14.71
C GLU A 196 34.47 27.38 16.04
N VAL A 197 34.11 28.01 17.15
CA VAL A 197 34.51 27.58 18.50
C VAL A 197 33.98 26.18 18.78
N ASP A 198 32.69 25.94 18.54
CA ASP A 198 32.05 24.65 18.77
C ASP A 198 32.71 23.56 17.91
N ARG A 199 32.95 23.83 16.63
CA ARG A 199 33.61 22.87 15.72
C ARG A 199 35.03 22.49 16.19
N GLU A 200 35.85 23.47 16.55
CA GLU A 200 37.24 23.19 16.97
C GLU A 200 37.29 22.49 18.33
N MET A 201 36.36 22.80 19.24
CA MET A 201 36.24 22.12 20.54
C MET A 201 35.71 20.70 20.41
N SER A 202 34.74 20.45 19.53
CA SER A 202 34.30 19.09 19.18
C SER A 202 35.46 18.27 18.62
N ALA A 203 36.23 18.84 17.69
CA ALA A 203 37.43 18.17 17.15
C ALA A 203 38.47 17.86 18.23
N ALA A 204 38.71 18.79 19.16
CA ALA A 204 39.61 18.59 20.30
C ALA A 204 39.13 17.47 21.23
N PHE A 205 37.84 17.42 21.56
CA PHE A 205 37.24 16.37 22.37
C PHE A 205 37.39 14.99 21.71
N PHE A 206 37.07 14.86 20.42
CA PHE A 206 37.19 13.58 19.72
C PHE A 206 38.65 13.16 19.57
N PHE A 207 39.56 14.10 19.31
CA PHE A 207 40.99 13.80 19.26
C PHE A 207 41.52 13.32 20.61
N ASP A 208 41.19 14.00 21.71
CA ASP A 208 41.56 13.58 23.06
C ASP A 208 40.97 12.21 23.42
N SER A 209 39.69 11.99 23.08
CA SER A 209 39.07 10.68 23.24
C SER A 209 39.83 9.60 22.47
N LEU A 210 40.29 9.88 21.25
CA LEU A 210 41.05 8.92 20.43
C LEU A 210 42.40 8.56 21.08
N GLN A 211 43.14 9.55 21.59
CA GLN A 211 44.43 9.37 22.29
C GLN A 211 44.29 8.51 23.56
N HIS A 212 43.11 8.51 24.17
CA HIS A 212 42.80 7.68 25.33
C HIS A 212 42.08 6.37 24.96
N HIS A 213 42.20 5.93 23.70
CA HIS A 213 41.54 4.72 23.18
C HIS A 213 40.02 4.70 23.40
N GLY A 214 39.39 5.87 23.34
CA GLY A 214 37.97 6.08 23.55
C GLY A 214 37.12 5.80 22.31
N ARG A 215 35.87 5.39 22.56
CA ARG A 215 34.86 5.11 21.54
C ARG A 215 34.55 6.32 20.65
N ALA A 216 34.35 7.49 21.26
CA ALA A 216 33.93 8.68 20.53
C ALA A 216 34.98 9.10 19.49
N GLY A 217 36.24 9.19 19.90
CA GLY A 217 37.35 9.47 18.98
C GLY A 217 37.51 8.43 17.88
N PHE A 218 37.30 7.14 18.19
CA PHE A 218 37.36 6.08 17.20
C PHE A 218 36.34 6.25 16.07
N ILE A 219 35.05 6.49 16.39
CA ILE A 219 34.03 6.70 15.34
C ILE A 219 34.33 7.96 14.54
N TRP A 220 34.61 9.06 15.24
CA TRP A 220 34.88 10.34 14.60
C TRP A 220 35.97 10.21 13.54
N GLN A 221 37.10 9.60 13.89
CA GLN A 221 38.19 9.40 12.94
C GLN A 221 37.86 8.35 11.86
N LYS A 222 37.07 7.31 12.17
CA LYS A 222 36.60 6.34 11.16
C LYS A 222 35.71 6.99 10.09
N LEU A 223 34.87 7.96 10.47
CA LEU A 223 34.01 8.68 9.53
C LEU A 223 34.81 9.75 8.75
N ARG A 224 35.73 10.44 9.41
CA ARG A 224 36.58 11.50 8.81
C ARG A 224 37.63 10.95 7.84
N GLY A 225 38.27 9.85 8.22
CA GLY A 225 39.41 9.27 7.51
C GLY A 225 39.58 7.79 7.80
N PRO A 226 38.72 6.90 7.27
CA PRO A 226 38.74 5.49 7.65
C PRO A 226 40.08 4.79 7.36
N ARG A 227 40.80 5.24 6.33
CA ARG A 227 42.08 4.68 5.88
C ARG A 227 43.25 5.01 6.81
N THR A 228 43.11 5.94 7.75
CA THR A 228 44.21 6.29 8.67
C THR A 228 44.57 5.16 9.61
N TYR A 229 43.64 4.23 9.87
CA TYR A 229 43.89 3.03 10.67
C TYR A 229 44.71 1.96 9.95
N ASP A 230 44.91 2.09 8.63
CA ASP A 230 45.76 1.18 7.86
C ASP A 230 47.18 1.74 7.67
N PHE A 231 47.49 2.90 8.28
CA PHE A 231 48.82 3.51 8.22
C PHE A 231 49.89 2.52 8.67
N GLU A 232 50.88 2.28 7.80
CA GLU A 232 51.96 1.29 7.92
C GLU A 232 51.56 -0.19 8.11
N LYS A 233 50.27 -0.48 8.37
CA LYS A 233 49.77 -1.85 8.52
C LYS A 233 49.70 -2.62 7.21
N THR A 234 49.72 -1.94 6.07
CA THR A 234 49.70 -2.62 4.78
C THR A 234 50.97 -3.42 4.49
N GLU A 235 52.08 -3.15 5.17
CA GLU A 235 53.32 -3.92 5.03
C GLU A 235 53.21 -5.33 5.63
N THR A 236 52.42 -5.47 6.69
CA THR A 236 52.24 -6.72 7.43
C THR A 236 50.93 -7.45 7.10
N LYS A 237 49.96 -6.77 6.47
CA LYS A 237 48.66 -7.35 6.08
C LYS A 237 48.69 -7.92 4.67
N GLY A 238 48.21 -9.17 4.55
CA GLY A 238 47.99 -9.84 3.27
C GLY A 238 46.98 -9.10 2.39
N TYR A 239 46.98 -9.36 1.07
CA TYR A 239 46.05 -8.71 0.14
C TYR A 239 44.61 -8.84 0.62
N ASP A 240 44.21 -10.03 1.05
CA ASP A 240 42.89 -10.45 1.53
C ASP A 240 42.44 -9.85 2.88
N GLU A 241 43.31 -9.13 3.57
CA GLU A 241 43.01 -8.45 4.85
C GLU A 241 42.82 -6.94 4.70
N ARG A 242 43.02 -6.42 3.48
CA ARG A 242 42.93 -4.99 3.16
C ARG A 242 41.50 -4.61 2.77
N LEU A 243 40.53 -4.90 3.63
CA LEU A 243 39.17 -4.38 3.48
C LEU A 243 39.17 -2.88 3.74
N ARG A 244 38.41 -2.13 2.94
CA ARG A 244 38.35 -0.67 3.04
C ARG A 244 36.93 -0.25 3.34
N MET A 245 36.77 0.52 4.41
CA MET A 245 35.57 1.33 4.58
C MET A 245 35.63 2.49 3.55
N PRO A 246 34.52 2.75 2.82
CA PRO A 246 34.44 3.91 1.94
C PRO A 246 34.68 5.22 2.70
N LYS A 247 35.31 6.20 2.03
CA LYS A 247 35.41 7.57 2.55
C LYS A 247 34.19 8.32 2.07
N PHE A 248 33.25 8.59 2.97
CA PHE A 248 32.06 9.37 2.67
C PHE A 248 32.40 10.87 2.67
N PRO A 249 31.79 11.68 1.79
CA PRO A 249 32.03 13.12 1.73
C PRO A 249 31.23 13.87 2.81
N LEU A 250 31.38 13.44 4.07
CA LEU A 250 30.68 14.03 5.22
C LEU A 250 31.38 15.29 5.72
N LYS A 251 30.60 16.26 6.16
CA LYS A 251 31.04 17.43 6.92
C LYS A 251 31.23 17.07 8.40
N GLU A 252 31.95 17.90 9.16
CA GLU A 252 32.25 17.59 10.57
C GLU A 252 31.01 17.57 11.48
N ASP A 253 30.01 18.40 11.20
CA ASP A 253 28.71 18.41 11.87
C ASP A 253 27.91 17.12 11.60
N GLU A 254 27.92 16.64 10.34
CA GLU A 254 27.32 15.36 9.98
C GLU A 254 28.03 14.17 10.66
N ILE A 255 29.37 14.22 10.74
CA ILE A 255 30.18 13.22 11.44
C ILE A 255 29.82 13.17 12.93
N GLU A 256 29.70 14.32 13.58
CA GLU A 256 29.33 14.43 14.99
C GLU A 256 27.92 13.88 15.25
N ALA A 257 26.94 14.24 14.41
CA ALA A 257 25.57 13.74 14.52
C ALA A 257 25.51 12.20 14.40
N ILE A 258 26.21 11.63 13.41
CA ILE A 258 26.28 10.18 13.22
C ILE A 258 27.00 9.51 14.39
N ALA A 259 28.12 10.07 14.85
CA ALA A 259 28.86 9.54 15.99
C ALA A 259 28.00 9.52 17.26
N THR A 260 27.26 10.59 17.51
CA THR A 260 26.33 10.70 18.65
C THR A 260 25.24 9.64 18.60
N PHE A 261 24.62 9.45 17.42
CA PHE A 261 23.62 8.40 17.23
C PHE A 261 24.20 7.01 17.51
N VAL A 262 25.35 6.67 16.92
CA VAL A 262 25.98 5.35 17.08
C VAL A 262 26.44 5.10 18.53
N LEU A 263 26.92 6.14 19.22
CA LEU A 263 27.25 6.07 20.65
C LEU A 263 26.01 5.81 21.53
N GLY A 264 24.83 6.26 21.11
CA GLY A 264 23.56 5.99 21.78
C GLY A 264 23.02 4.57 21.60
N LEU A 265 23.56 3.79 20.66
CA LEU A 265 23.15 2.41 20.42
C LEU A 265 23.76 1.46 21.47
N ILE A 266 23.16 1.41 22.68
CA ILE A 266 23.62 0.56 23.80
C ILE A 266 22.88 -0.77 23.93
N ALA A 267 21.84 -1.01 23.13
CA ALA A 267 20.97 -2.19 23.19
C ALA A 267 20.36 -2.48 24.57
N GLU A 268 20.21 -1.46 25.43
CA GLU A 268 19.46 -1.58 26.67
C GLU A 268 17.96 -1.40 26.38
N PRO A 269 17.10 -2.39 26.70
CA PRO A 269 15.67 -2.18 26.63
C PRO A 269 15.27 -1.11 27.65
N PRO A 270 14.22 -0.30 27.38
CA PRO A 270 13.68 0.63 28.36
C PRO A 270 13.37 -0.11 29.66
N ALA A 271 13.56 0.55 30.80
CA ALA A 271 13.18 -0.02 32.09
C ALA A 271 11.70 -0.48 32.03
N PRO A 272 11.33 -1.63 32.63
CA PRO A 272 10.00 -2.23 32.46
C PRO A 272 8.83 -1.27 32.70
N GLU A 273 8.98 -0.32 33.62
CA GLU A 273 8.01 0.73 33.91
C GLU A 273 7.72 1.70 32.74
N TYR A 274 8.66 1.83 31.79
CA TYR A 274 8.51 2.62 30.57
C TYR A 274 8.14 1.76 29.35
N VAL A 275 8.03 0.44 29.52
CA VAL A 275 7.58 -0.47 28.45
C VAL A 275 6.06 -0.39 28.38
N TYR A 276 5.55 0.32 27.38
CA TYR A 276 4.12 0.36 27.09
C TYR A 276 3.59 -1.05 26.86
N THR A 277 2.66 -1.47 27.71
CA THR A 277 1.98 -2.77 27.65
C THR A 277 0.56 -2.56 27.14
N PRO A 278 0.33 -2.61 25.81
CA PRO A 278 -0.99 -2.38 25.26
C PRO A 278 -1.97 -3.49 25.67
N ASP A 279 -3.25 -3.14 25.83
CA ASP A 279 -4.33 -4.14 25.81
C ASP A 279 -4.41 -4.84 24.44
N ASP A 280 -5.20 -5.92 24.34
CA ASP A 280 -5.29 -6.71 23.11
C ASP A 280 -5.71 -5.89 21.89
N ARG A 281 -6.57 -4.89 22.06
CA ARG A 281 -7.03 -4.04 20.96
C ARG A 281 -5.91 -3.09 20.52
N ALA A 282 -5.27 -2.42 21.46
CA ALA A 282 -4.14 -1.53 21.21
C ALA A 282 -2.96 -2.29 20.59
N LYS A 283 -2.71 -3.53 21.03
CA LYS A 283 -1.67 -4.39 20.49
C LYS A 283 -1.92 -4.74 19.02
N ASN A 284 -3.14 -5.20 18.70
CA ASN A 284 -3.54 -5.51 17.32
C ASN A 284 -3.45 -4.27 16.42
N ARG A 285 -3.79 -3.09 16.94
CA ARG A 285 -3.60 -1.82 16.21
C ARG A 285 -2.12 -1.57 15.92
N LEU A 286 -1.25 -1.57 16.93
CA LEU A 286 0.17 -1.27 16.76
C LEU A 286 0.89 -2.25 15.85
N GLU A 287 0.70 -3.56 16.05
CA GLU A 287 1.33 -4.58 15.21
C GLU A 287 0.81 -4.52 13.77
N GLY A 288 -0.49 -4.23 13.59
CA GLY A 288 -1.08 -4.04 12.26
C GLY A 288 -0.53 -2.85 11.51
N GLU A 289 -0.27 -1.72 12.19
CA GLU A 289 0.36 -0.55 11.56
C GLU A 289 1.74 -0.88 10.98
N PHE A 290 2.53 -1.67 11.71
CA PHE A 290 3.82 -2.15 11.21
C PHE A 290 3.66 -3.00 9.96
N LEU A 291 2.67 -3.90 9.93
CA LEU A 291 2.44 -4.77 8.78
C LEU A 291 1.87 -4.02 7.56
N LEU A 292 1.00 -3.02 7.76
CA LEU A 292 0.53 -2.15 6.68
C LEU A 292 1.71 -1.45 5.99
N ALA A 293 2.67 -0.95 6.78
CA ALA A 293 3.88 -0.33 6.27
C ALA A 293 4.80 -1.37 5.58
N LYS A 294 5.06 -2.52 6.23
CA LYS A 294 5.92 -3.59 5.70
C LYS A 294 5.48 -4.07 4.32
N TYR A 295 4.17 -4.26 4.10
CA TYR A 295 3.61 -4.74 2.84
C TYR A 295 3.13 -3.61 1.92
N ASN A 296 3.38 -2.35 2.29
CA ASN A 296 2.96 -1.15 1.56
C ASN A 296 1.47 -1.18 1.14
N CYS A 297 0.60 -1.65 2.04
CA CYS A 297 -0.83 -1.73 1.75
C CYS A 297 -1.43 -0.33 1.47
N THR A 298 -0.90 0.69 2.15
CA THR A 298 -1.29 2.09 1.99
C THR A 298 -0.84 2.68 0.65
N GLY A 299 0.09 2.06 -0.09
CA GLY A 299 0.43 2.52 -1.44
C GLY A 299 -0.75 2.41 -2.40
N CYS A 300 -1.58 1.37 -2.25
CA CYS A 300 -2.74 1.12 -3.10
C CYS A 300 -4.07 1.50 -2.44
N HIS A 301 -4.19 1.36 -1.11
CA HIS A 301 -5.47 1.49 -0.42
C HIS A 301 -5.53 2.75 0.44
N VAL A 302 -6.64 3.48 0.33
CA VAL A 302 -7.00 4.56 1.27
C VAL A 302 -7.45 3.91 2.58
N VAL A 303 -6.64 4.02 3.64
CA VAL A 303 -6.97 3.50 4.99
C VAL A 303 -7.49 4.58 5.92
N GLY A 304 -7.27 5.85 5.59
CA GLY A 304 -7.89 7.02 6.23
C GLY A 304 -8.36 7.97 5.15
N LEU A 305 -9.58 8.49 5.27
CA LEU A 305 -10.19 9.32 4.23
C LEU A 305 -9.42 10.64 4.05
N PRO A 306 -9.40 11.19 2.82
CA PRO A 306 -8.96 12.56 2.61
C PRO A 306 -9.81 13.54 3.42
N GLN A 307 -9.22 14.68 3.70
CA GLN A 307 -9.83 15.73 4.49
C GLN A 307 -9.75 17.06 3.75
N MET A 308 -10.87 17.75 3.71
CA MET A 308 -11.01 19.07 3.11
C MET A 308 -11.26 20.10 4.20
N THR A 309 -10.56 21.23 4.15
CA THR A 309 -10.85 22.42 4.95
C THR A 309 -11.23 23.56 4.03
N PHE A 310 -12.40 24.18 4.25
CA PHE A 310 -12.93 25.23 3.39
C PHE A 310 -13.66 26.30 4.19
N ALA A 311 -13.78 27.49 3.62
CA ALA A 311 -14.61 28.56 4.15
C ALA A 311 -16.09 28.24 3.88
N ALA A 312 -16.85 27.95 4.94
CA ALA A 312 -18.23 27.53 4.82
C ALA A 312 -19.17 28.74 4.85
N ASN A 313 -19.85 29.01 3.73
CA ASN A 313 -21.02 29.86 3.76
C ASN A 313 -22.19 29.08 4.38
N LEU A 314 -22.47 29.35 5.66
CA LEU A 314 -23.50 28.61 6.40
C LEU A 314 -24.90 28.75 5.80
N ASP A 315 -25.18 29.81 5.03
CA ASP A 315 -26.48 29.98 4.37
C ASP A 315 -26.63 29.03 3.17
N GLU A 316 -25.53 28.69 2.50
CA GLU A 316 -25.48 27.75 1.37
C GLU A 316 -25.38 26.28 1.81
N ILE A 317 -24.86 26.03 3.02
CA ILE A 317 -24.89 24.68 3.59
C ILE A 317 -26.35 24.31 3.91
N THR A 318 -26.86 23.25 3.30
CA THR A 318 -28.18 22.68 3.58
C THR A 318 -28.07 21.34 4.29
N ALA A 319 -28.90 21.10 5.30
CA ALA A 319 -28.95 19.78 5.94
C ALA A 319 -29.34 18.70 4.92
N THR A 320 -28.83 17.48 5.11
CA THR A 320 -29.30 16.33 4.33
C THR A 320 -30.68 15.93 4.81
N GLU A 321 -31.69 16.23 3.99
CA GLU A 321 -33.06 15.84 4.28
C GLU A 321 -33.29 14.34 4.05
N MET A 322 -34.08 13.72 4.92
CA MET A 322 -34.61 12.39 4.66
C MET A 322 -35.68 12.46 3.58
N THR A 323 -35.56 11.61 2.57
CA THR A 323 -36.60 11.43 1.55
C THR A 323 -37.66 10.44 2.05
N PRO A 324 -38.88 10.41 1.46
CA PRO A 324 -39.88 9.39 1.77
C PRO A 324 -39.41 7.95 1.52
N ALA A 325 -38.36 7.77 0.72
CA ALA A 325 -37.75 6.46 0.47
C ALA A 325 -36.80 6.01 1.60
N ASP A 326 -36.38 6.92 2.48
CA ASP A 326 -35.38 6.64 3.51
C ASP A 326 -35.99 6.01 4.78
N HIS A 327 -35.24 5.08 5.37
CA HIS A 327 -35.66 4.38 6.58
C HIS A 327 -35.14 5.09 7.83
N ALA A 328 -36.05 5.40 8.78
CA ALA A 328 -35.67 5.91 10.09
C ALA A 328 -34.75 4.95 10.86
N ASN A 329 -35.03 3.64 10.77
CA ASN A 329 -34.16 2.59 11.33
C ASN A 329 -32.76 2.60 10.69
N GLY A 330 -32.68 2.86 9.39
CA GLY A 330 -31.42 3.01 8.67
C GLY A 330 -30.64 4.23 9.16
N LEU A 331 -31.30 5.37 9.34
CA LEU A 331 -30.65 6.57 9.88
C LEU A 331 -30.15 6.36 11.30
N ALA A 332 -30.97 5.79 12.20
CA ALA A 332 -30.56 5.50 13.57
C ALA A 332 -29.32 4.59 13.62
N MET A 333 -29.27 3.62 12.71
CA MET A 333 -28.12 2.73 12.55
C MET A 333 -26.89 3.46 12.01
N LEU A 334 -27.05 4.29 10.99
CA LEU A 334 -25.98 5.14 10.45
C LEU A 334 -25.38 6.01 11.57
N LEU A 335 -26.19 6.71 12.35
CA LEU A 335 -25.72 7.60 13.42
C LEU A 335 -25.03 6.85 14.55
N LYS A 336 -25.40 5.60 14.81
CA LYS A 336 -24.68 4.74 15.77
C LYS A 336 -23.28 4.36 15.24
N LEU A 337 -23.16 4.10 13.95
CA LEU A 337 -21.93 3.62 13.31
C LEU A 337 -20.98 4.75 12.90
N ARG A 338 -21.55 5.89 12.51
CA ARG A 338 -20.88 7.12 12.12
C ARG A 338 -21.51 8.26 12.91
N PRO A 339 -21.14 8.39 14.21
CA PRO A 339 -21.66 9.47 15.03
C PRO A 339 -21.28 10.82 14.40
N PRO A 340 -22.18 11.82 14.46
CA PRO A 340 -21.92 13.15 13.94
C PRO A 340 -20.63 13.75 14.50
N GLN A 341 -19.76 14.21 13.61
CA GLN A 341 -18.58 14.99 13.94
C GLN A 341 -18.89 16.48 13.81
N GLN A 342 -18.28 17.32 14.64
CA GLN A 342 -18.38 18.77 14.48
C GLN A 342 -17.56 19.20 13.25
N ALA A 343 -18.23 19.75 12.24
CA ALA A 343 -17.58 20.22 11.02
C ALA A 343 -16.85 21.54 11.23
N LEU A 344 -17.40 22.44 12.07
CA LEU A 344 -16.82 23.77 12.28
C LEU A 344 -15.56 23.70 13.15
N THR A 345 -14.47 24.32 12.69
CA THR A 345 -13.19 24.31 13.42
C THR A 345 -13.14 25.32 14.56
N GLY A 346 -14.08 26.27 14.58
CA GLY A 346 -14.08 27.44 15.47
C GLY A 346 -13.26 28.63 14.96
N GLU A 347 -12.51 28.46 13.86
CA GLU A 347 -11.80 29.54 13.19
C GLU A 347 -12.71 30.28 12.20
N VAL A 348 -12.52 31.60 12.06
CA VAL A 348 -13.25 32.46 11.12
C VAL A 348 -12.24 33.32 10.35
N ARG A 349 -12.43 33.46 9.05
CA ARG A 349 -11.54 34.26 8.19
C ARG A 349 -12.34 35.18 7.25
N PRO A 350 -11.77 36.34 6.85
CA PRO A 350 -12.40 37.22 5.88
C PRO A 350 -12.25 36.69 4.44
N TYR A 351 -13.34 36.67 3.69
CA TYR A 351 -13.39 36.31 2.27
C TYR A 351 -14.21 37.35 1.48
N VAL A 352 -14.00 37.39 0.17
CA VAL A 352 -14.81 38.21 -0.75
C VAL A 352 -15.68 37.28 -1.59
N VAL A 353 -17.00 37.39 -1.41
CA VAL A 353 -18.02 36.63 -2.15
C VAL A 353 -18.96 37.65 -2.77
N ASP A 354 -19.15 37.59 -4.09
CA ASP A 354 -19.97 38.55 -4.86
C ASP A 354 -19.63 40.02 -4.52
N GLU A 355 -18.34 40.34 -4.54
CA GLU A 355 -17.78 41.66 -4.18
C GLU A 355 -18.04 42.13 -2.73
N LYS A 356 -18.65 41.30 -1.87
CA LYS A 356 -18.91 41.59 -0.46
C LYS A 356 -17.87 40.92 0.43
N LYS A 357 -17.34 41.69 1.38
CA LYS A 357 -16.47 41.15 2.45
C LYS A 357 -17.33 40.43 3.49
N LEU A 358 -17.18 39.12 3.57
CA LEU A 358 -17.84 38.26 4.55
C LEU A 358 -16.81 37.64 5.49
N SER A 359 -17.17 37.47 6.76
CA SER A 359 -16.39 36.66 7.70
C SER A 359 -17.00 35.26 7.75
N LEU A 360 -16.32 34.29 7.16
CA LEU A 360 -16.82 32.93 7.02
C LEU A 360 -16.10 31.99 8.00
N PRO A 361 -16.83 31.11 8.71
CA PRO A 361 -16.22 30.07 9.52
C PRO A 361 -15.53 29.02 8.65
N LEU A 362 -14.48 28.40 9.17
CA LEU A 362 -13.87 27.26 8.51
C LEU A 362 -14.56 25.97 8.91
N ALA A 363 -14.81 25.12 7.93
CA ALA A 363 -15.34 23.78 8.12
C ALA A 363 -14.35 22.74 7.60
N LYS A 364 -14.37 21.58 8.26
CA LYS A 364 -13.55 20.42 7.95
C LYS A 364 -14.46 19.21 7.71
N LEU A 365 -14.24 18.51 6.61
CA LEU A 365 -15.00 17.32 6.21
C LEU A 365 -14.07 16.22 5.67
N HIS A 366 -14.43 14.97 5.91
CA HIS A 366 -13.77 13.80 5.33
C HIS A 366 -14.59 13.18 4.19
N GLY A 367 -13.90 12.81 3.12
CA GLY A 367 -14.56 12.38 1.89
C GLY A 367 -13.64 12.36 0.69
N PHE A 368 -14.20 12.23 -0.50
CA PHE A 368 -13.45 12.26 -1.75
C PHE A 368 -13.89 13.42 -2.63
N ILE A 369 -12.94 13.94 -3.41
CA ILE A 369 -13.25 14.89 -4.47
C ILE A 369 -14.09 14.17 -5.54
N ALA A 370 -15.28 14.71 -5.78
CA ALA A 370 -16.21 14.24 -6.80
C ALA A 370 -16.00 14.96 -8.15
N SER A 371 -15.74 16.27 -8.09
CA SER A 371 -15.41 17.11 -9.23
C SER A 371 -14.32 18.11 -8.84
N LYS A 372 -13.43 18.37 -9.79
CA LYS A 372 -12.41 19.42 -9.70
C LYS A 372 -12.84 20.58 -10.61
N PRO A 373 -12.40 21.81 -10.33
CA PRO A 373 -12.54 22.93 -11.25
C PRO A 373 -12.03 22.57 -12.64
N ASP A 374 -12.73 23.02 -13.66
CA ASP A 374 -12.27 22.89 -15.05
C ASP A 374 -10.95 23.68 -15.20
N PRO A 375 -9.85 23.06 -15.66
CA PRO A 375 -8.61 23.79 -15.91
C PRO A 375 -8.72 24.86 -17.02
N GLU A 376 -9.73 24.78 -17.89
CA GLU A 376 -9.97 25.76 -18.97
C GLU A 376 -10.90 26.90 -18.56
N GLU A 377 -11.54 26.81 -17.38
CA GLU A 377 -12.36 27.89 -16.84
C GLU A 377 -11.48 28.94 -16.15
N ASP A 378 -11.51 30.17 -16.66
CA ASP A 378 -10.75 31.31 -16.17
C ASP A 378 -11.54 32.16 -15.17
N ASP A 379 -12.87 32.05 -15.13
CA ASP A 379 -13.72 32.77 -14.16
C ASP A 379 -13.58 32.15 -12.76
N PRO A 380 -13.00 32.87 -11.77
CA PRO A 380 -12.83 32.36 -10.42
C PRO A 380 -14.14 32.00 -9.70
N GLU A 381 -15.28 32.50 -10.17
CA GLU A 381 -16.60 32.19 -9.61
C GLU A 381 -17.20 30.90 -10.17
N LEU A 382 -16.76 30.45 -11.34
CA LEU A 382 -17.22 29.20 -11.97
C LEU A 382 -16.30 28.01 -11.68
N ARG A 383 -15.10 28.27 -11.14
CA ARG A 383 -14.14 27.25 -10.71
C ARG A 383 -14.56 26.61 -9.38
N GLU A 384 -15.30 25.51 -9.43
CA GLU A 384 -15.83 24.84 -8.23
C GLU A 384 -15.24 23.45 -7.94
N TYR A 385 -15.02 23.16 -6.66
CA TYR A 385 -14.84 21.80 -6.17
C TYR A 385 -16.18 21.18 -5.78
N GLY A 386 -16.37 19.91 -6.13
CA GLY A 386 -17.40 19.06 -5.53
C GLY A 386 -16.76 18.02 -4.63
N PHE A 387 -17.24 17.91 -3.40
CA PHE A 387 -16.72 16.98 -2.40
C PHE A 387 -17.84 16.08 -1.86
N ASP A 388 -17.73 14.78 -2.09
CA ASP A 388 -18.68 13.80 -1.55
C ASP A 388 -18.29 13.47 -0.12
N VAL A 389 -19.18 13.78 0.82
CA VAL A 389 -18.95 13.55 2.26
C VAL A 389 -19.07 12.05 2.56
N TRP A 390 -18.17 11.51 3.39
CA TRP A 390 -18.17 10.10 3.79
C TRP A 390 -18.51 9.88 5.27
N GLU A 391 -18.51 10.94 6.05
CA GLU A 391 -18.86 10.94 7.46
C GLU A 391 -20.22 11.60 7.73
N THR A 392 -20.71 11.47 8.95
CA THR A 392 -21.82 12.30 9.42
C THR A 392 -21.21 13.57 10.02
N ALA A 393 -21.62 14.74 9.55
CA ALA A 393 -21.02 16.00 9.97
C ALA A 393 -22.10 17.02 10.36
N ASP A 394 -21.96 17.64 11.52
CA ASP A 394 -22.84 18.70 12.01
C ASP A 394 -22.20 20.07 11.78
N PHE A 395 -22.97 21.00 11.24
CA PHE A 395 -22.64 22.41 11.16
C PHE A 395 -23.43 23.15 12.24
N GLY A 396 -22.77 23.45 13.36
CA GLY A 396 -23.38 24.08 14.53
C GLY A 396 -23.51 23.12 15.72
N THR A 397 -24.32 23.48 16.71
CA THR A 397 -24.52 22.68 17.94
C THR A 397 -26.00 22.62 18.33
N GLY A 398 -26.42 21.51 18.92
CA GLY A 398 -27.79 21.30 19.41
C GLY A 398 -28.80 21.04 18.28
N ASP A 399 -30.08 21.23 18.57
CA ASP A 399 -31.20 20.85 17.69
C ASP A 399 -31.30 21.67 16.39
N GLY A 400 -30.56 22.79 16.30
CA GLY A 400 -30.48 23.63 15.09
C GLY A 400 -29.29 23.33 14.18
N ALA A 401 -28.46 22.33 14.50
CA ALA A 401 -27.29 22.00 13.69
C ALA A 401 -27.71 21.44 12.32
N LYS A 402 -27.11 21.97 11.24
CA LYS A 402 -27.33 21.43 9.90
C LYS A 402 -26.47 20.17 9.74
N ARG A 403 -27.13 19.01 9.68
CA ARG A 403 -26.44 17.71 9.58
C ARG A 403 -26.28 17.28 8.13
N LEU A 404 -25.06 16.97 7.74
CA LEU A 404 -24.74 16.28 6.50
C LEU A 404 -24.60 14.78 6.77
N LEU A 405 -25.22 13.97 5.93
CA LEU A 405 -25.05 12.51 5.94
C LEU A 405 -24.09 12.10 4.82
N PRO A 406 -23.45 10.92 4.90
CA PRO A 406 -22.58 10.45 3.84
C PRO A 406 -23.30 10.39 2.48
N GLY A 407 -22.59 10.73 1.41
CA GLY A 407 -23.13 10.85 0.06
C GLY A 407 -23.76 12.21 -0.25
N HIS A 408 -23.88 13.11 0.73
CA HIS A 408 -24.16 14.52 0.44
C HIS A 408 -22.95 15.14 -0.26
N ARG A 409 -23.21 15.87 -1.35
CA ARG A 409 -22.17 16.60 -2.08
C ARG A 409 -22.15 18.04 -1.62
N VAL A 410 -21.00 18.49 -1.16
CA VAL A 410 -20.73 19.90 -0.87
C VAL A 410 -20.01 20.50 -2.07
N THR A 411 -20.50 21.62 -2.58
CA THR A 411 -19.85 22.40 -3.63
C THR A 411 -19.38 23.74 -3.09
N PHE A 412 -18.20 24.18 -3.50
CA PHE A 412 -17.67 25.50 -3.15
C PHE A 412 -16.65 25.95 -4.19
N THR A 413 -16.55 27.26 -4.38
CA THR A 413 -15.58 27.88 -5.30
C THR A 413 -14.14 27.62 -4.85
N GLU A 414 -13.20 27.52 -5.78
CA GLU A 414 -11.78 27.24 -5.53
C GLU A 414 -11.17 28.25 -4.54
N LYS A 415 -11.61 29.52 -4.58
CA LYS A 415 -11.20 30.56 -3.62
C LYS A 415 -11.57 30.28 -2.16
N MET A 416 -12.57 29.43 -1.91
CA MET A 416 -13.01 29.05 -0.56
C MET A 416 -12.19 27.88 0.00
N LEU A 417 -11.39 27.19 -0.83
CA LEU A 417 -10.50 26.14 -0.36
C LEU A 417 -9.43 26.72 0.56
N VAL A 418 -9.29 26.15 1.76
CA VAL A 418 -8.22 26.51 2.70
C VAL A 418 -7.09 25.50 2.65
N ASP A 419 -7.42 24.21 2.71
CA ASP A 419 -6.46 23.13 2.72
C ASP A 419 -7.11 21.83 2.23
N TYR A 420 -6.33 21.02 1.52
CA TYR A 420 -6.69 19.65 1.19
C TYR A 420 -5.58 18.72 1.66
N GLN A 421 -5.93 17.88 2.64
CA GLN A 421 -5.05 16.84 3.13
C GLN A 421 -5.44 15.52 2.46
N ALA A 422 -4.50 14.96 1.70
CA ALA A 422 -4.69 13.66 1.06
C ALA A 422 -5.02 12.57 2.10
N GLY A 423 -5.74 11.54 1.64
CA GLY A 423 -6.05 10.39 2.47
C GLY A 423 -4.79 9.70 2.97
N ARG A 424 -4.91 8.98 4.09
CA ARG A 424 -3.84 8.09 4.52
C ARG A 424 -3.77 6.92 3.56
N GLY A 425 -2.81 6.98 2.64
CA GLY A 425 -2.64 6.00 1.58
C GLY A 425 -3.64 6.15 0.43
N GLY A 426 -3.45 5.33 -0.61
CA GLY A 426 -4.28 5.33 -1.80
C GLY A 426 -3.80 6.23 -2.92
N ASP A 427 -2.59 6.77 -2.85
CA ASP A 427 -2.00 7.63 -3.90
C ASP A 427 -2.09 6.97 -5.29
N PHE A 428 -1.80 5.67 -5.35
CA PHE A 428 -1.92 4.91 -6.60
C PHE A 428 -3.38 4.74 -7.04
N ALA A 429 -4.32 4.58 -6.10
CA ALA A 429 -5.74 4.52 -6.43
C ALA A 429 -6.26 5.86 -6.95
N GLU A 430 -5.87 6.98 -6.34
CA GLU A 430 -6.24 8.32 -6.80
C GLU A 430 -5.69 8.61 -8.21
N TRP A 431 -4.42 8.29 -8.45
CA TRP A 431 -3.83 8.39 -9.80
C TRP A 431 -4.59 7.51 -10.81
N LEU A 432 -4.87 6.25 -10.44
CA LEU A 432 -5.56 5.31 -11.32
C LEU A 432 -6.99 5.76 -11.62
N VAL A 433 -7.67 6.41 -10.69
CA VAL A 433 -9.01 6.98 -10.93
C VAL A 433 -8.96 8.00 -12.05
N GLU A 434 -8.00 8.93 -12.03
CA GLU A 434 -7.86 9.95 -13.08
C GLU A 434 -7.49 9.33 -14.43
N ASP A 435 -6.67 8.27 -14.46
CA ASP A 435 -6.39 7.52 -15.69
C ASP A 435 -7.66 6.82 -16.22
N LEU A 436 -8.37 6.08 -15.38
CA LEU A 436 -9.57 5.34 -15.75
C LEU A 436 -10.71 6.24 -16.22
N MET A 437 -10.79 7.47 -15.73
CA MET A 437 -11.69 8.49 -16.24
C MET A 437 -11.43 8.81 -17.71
N LYS A 438 -10.15 8.96 -18.08
CA LYS A 438 -9.73 9.26 -19.45
C LYS A 438 -9.83 8.03 -20.36
N THR A 439 -9.52 6.84 -19.84
CA THR A 439 -9.28 5.66 -20.67
C THR A 439 -10.44 4.67 -20.73
N LYS A 440 -11.30 4.59 -19.70
CA LYS A 440 -12.29 3.50 -19.60
C LYS A 440 -13.71 3.91 -19.21
N THR A 441 -13.87 4.99 -18.47
CA THR A 441 -15.16 5.32 -17.82
C THR A 441 -15.83 6.56 -18.40
N GLY A 442 -15.30 7.11 -19.48
CA GLY A 442 -15.90 8.25 -20.19
C GLY A 442 -16.08 9.48 -19.30
N GLY A 443 -15.08 9.77 -18.45
CA GLY A 443 -15.14 10.86 -17.48
C GLY A 443 -15.92 10.54 -16.20
N ASN A 444 -16.49 9.35 -16.04
CA ASN A 444 -17.26 9.01 -14.83
C ASN A 444 -16.36 8.58 -13.66
N ARG A 445 -16.07 9.53 -12.77
CA ARG A 445 -15.25 9.31 -11.56
C ARG A 445 -15.78 8.22 -10.64
N ALA A 446 -17.10 8.08 -10.50
CA ALA A 446 -17.68 7.07 -9.64
C ALA A 446 -17.42 5.65 -10.16
N LEU A 447 -17.55 5.44 -11.47
CA LEU A 447 -17.19 4.17 -12.12
C LEU A 447 -15.68 3.91 -12.04
N ALA A 448 -14.85 4.94 -12.17
CA ALA A 448 -13.40 4.82 -12.02
C ALA A 448 -13.02 4.35 -10.61
N TRP A 449 -13.59 4.94 -9.55
CA TRP A 449 -13.42 4.47 -8.18
C TRP A 449 -13.91 3.03 -7.94
N GLN A 450 -14.99 2.61 -8.60
CA GLN A 450 -15.47 1.23 -8.53
C GLN A 450 -14.50 0.23 -9.18
N SER A 451 -13.68 0.67 -10.13
CA SER A 451 -12.66 -0.13 -10.82
C SER A 451 -11.27 -0.08 -10.18
N SER A 452 -10.99 0.93 -9.36
CA SER A 452 -9.73 1.11 -8.61
C SER A 452 -9.64 0.26 -7.34
N PRO A 453 -8.46 0.12 -6.71
CA PRO A 453 -8.33 -0.49 -5.38
C PRO A 453 -9.34 0.13 -4.40
N PRO A 454 -10.07 -0.67 -3.62
CA PRO A 454 -11.10 -0.15 -2.74
C PRO A 454 -10.45 0.60 -1.57
N PRO A 455 -11.04 1.72 -1.09
CA PRO A 455 -10.77 2.24 0.23
C PRO A 455 -11.01 1.15 1.28
N LEU A 456 -10.10 1.05 2.24
CA LEU A 456 -10.19 0.16 3.41
C LEU A 456 -10.63 0.92 4.66
N TYR A 457 -11.12 2.15 4.49
CA TYR A 457 -11.85 2.86 5.52
C TYR A 457 -13.03 2.01 6.02
N GLN A 458 -13.09 1.77 7.33
CA GLN A 458 -14.10 0.93 7.98
C GLN A 458 -14.15 -0.53 7.48
N GLU A 459 -13.04 -1.10 7.01
CA GLU A 459 -13.01 -2.48 6.51
C GLU A 459 -13.32 -3.51 7.62
N GLY A 460 -12.91 -3.29 8.86
CA GLY A 460 -13.21 -4.16 10.00
C GLY A 460 -14.68 -4.16 10.41
N PHE A 461 -15.41 -3.07 10.14
CA PHE A 461 -16.86 -3.00 10.25
C PHE A 461 -17.55 -3.76 9.09
N LYS A 462 -16.94 -3.81 7.92
CA LYS A 462 -17.52 -4.40 6.72
C LYS A 462 -17.36 -5.91 6.64
N VAL A 463 -16.16 -6.41 6.88
CA VAL A 463 -15.84 -7.83 6.69
C VAL A 463 -15.64 -8.58 8.01
N GLN A 464 -15.96 -9.87 7.97
CA GLN A 464 -15.68 -10.78 9.09
C GLN A 464 -14.18 -11.06 9.14
N THR A 465 -13.60 -10.95 10.35
CA THR A 465 -12.15 -11.14 10.57
C THR A 465 -11.62 -12.49 10.08
N PRO A 466 -12.31 -13.63 10.30
CA PRO A 466 -11.84 -14.92 9.78
C PRO A 466 -11.75 -14.97 8.24
N TRP A 467 -12.67 -14.29 7.54
CA TRP A 467 -12.61 -14.22 6.08
C TRP A 467 -11.47 -13.32 5.61
N LEU A 468 -11.25 -12.18 6.25
CA LEU A 468 -10.15 -11.28 5.88
C LEU A 468 -8.80 -11.97 6.07
N TYR A 469 -8.64 -12.72 7.16
CA TYR A 469 -7.47 -13.58 7.39
C TYR A 469 -7.21 -14.54 6.21
N GLN A 470 -8.22 -15.29 5.78
CA GLN A 470 -8.11 -16.23 4.66
C GLN A 470 -7.84 -15.51 3.33
N PHE A 471 -8.51 -14.37 3.11
CA PHE A 471 -8.32 -13.56 1.91
C PHE A 471 -6.91 -12.97 1.81
N LEU A 472 -6.29 -12.60 2.93
CA LEU A 472 -4.92 -12.09 2.95
C LEU A 472 -3.89 -13.18 2.62
N LEU A 473 -4.14 -14.43 3.01
CA LEU A 473 -3.29 -15.57 2.65
C LEU A 473 -3.41 -15.94 1.16
N GLU A 474 -4.62 -15.89 0.61
CA GLU A 474 -4.89 -16.20 -0.80
C GLU A 474 -5.90 -15.22 -1.42
N PRO A 475 -5.43 -14.05 -1.91
CA PRO A 475 -6.32 -13.05 -2.50
C PRO A 475 -6.97 -13.55 -3.80
N THR A 476 -8.30 -13.42 -3.88
CA THR A 476 -9.08 -13.78 -5.08
C THR A 476 -9.80 -12.57 -5.68
N LYS A 477 -10.21 -12.65 -6.95
CA LYS A 477 -10.96 -11.56 -7.58
C LYS A 477 -12.38 -11.50 -7.01
N LEU A 478 -12.70 -10.43 -6.27
CA LEU A 478 -14.02 -10.24 -5.64
C LEU A 478 -15.01 -9.44 -6.51
N ARG A 479 -14.53 -8.36 -7.15
CA ARG A 479 -15.33 -7.48 -8.01
C ARG A 479 -15.02 -7.76 -9.46
N TYR A 480 -16.03 -7.80 -10.31
CA TYR A 480 -15.81 -7.97 -11.75
C TYR A 480 -15.10 -6.75 -12.36
N THR A 481 -15.51 -5.55 -11.93
CA THR A 481 -15.09 -4.24 -12.44
C THR A 481 -13.63 -3.84 -12.12
N THR A 482 -12.98 -4.53 -11.18
CA THR A 482 -11.61 -4.19 -10.78
C THR A 482 -10.65 -4.41 -11.95
N VAL A 483 -9.83 -3.40 -12.26
CA VAL A 483 -8.82 -3.49 -13.33
C VAL A 483 -7.48 -4.06 -12.84
N LEU A 484 -7.34 -4.20 -11.51
CA LEU A 484 -6.15 -4.74 -10.86
C LEU A 484 -6.48 -5.98 -10.01
N ARG A 485 -5.47 -6.83 -9.85
CA ARG A 485 -5.47 -7.93 -8.89
C ARG A 485 -4.66 -7.52 -7.66
N MET A 486 -5.18 -7.80 -6.47
CA MET A 486 -4.42 -7.65 -5.24
C MET A 486 -3.20 -8.59 -5.26
N PRO A 487 -1.99 -8.10 -4.99
CA PRO A 487 -0.80 -8.96 -4.92
C PRO A 487 -0.96 -10.03 -3.84
N LYS A 488 -0.44 -11.23 -4.11
CA LYS A 488 -0.27 -12.25 -3.08
C LYS A 488 1.00 -11.94 -2.30
N PHE A 489 0.83 -11.43 -1.09
CA PHE A 489 1.94 -11.24 -0.16
C PHE A 489 2.23 -12.59 0.51
N ASN A 490 3.49 -13.00 0.61
CA ASN A 490 3.89 -14.21 1.32
C ASN A 490 3.82 -13.99 2.85
N LEU A 491 2.63 -13.64 3.34
CA LEU A 491 2.31 -13.43 4.75
C LEU A 491 2.38 -14.76 5.48
N SER A 492 3.00 -14.77 6.66
CA SER A 492 2.79 -15.86 7.61
C SER A 492 1.36 -15.84 8.13
N GLU A 493 0.86 -16.98 8.63
CA GLU A 493 -0.46 -17.06 9.28
C GLU A 493 -0.60 -16.02 10.40
N LYS A 494 0.46 -15.82 11.19
CA LYS A 494 0.47 -14.81 12.25
C LYS A 494 0.32 -13.39 11.69
N GLU A 495 1.03 -13.04 10.64
CA GLU A 495 0.93 -11.69 10.04
C GLU A 495 -0.43 -11.44 9.41
N ALA A 496 -0.98 -12.43 8.70
CA ALA A 496 -2.33 -12.34 8.13
C ALA A 496 -3.38 -12.18 9.25
N GLN A 497 -3.23 -12.90 10.36
CA GLN A 497 -4.12 -12.78 11.51
C GLN A 497 -4.00 -11.40 12.18
N THR A 498 -2.78 -10.91 12.39
CA THR A 498 -2.54 -9.56 12.94
C THR A 498 -3.17 -8.48 12.06
N LEU A 499 -3.00 -8.54 10.74
CA LEU A 499 -3.63 -7.59 9.81
C LEU A 499 -5.17 -7.69 9.82
N ALA A 500 -5.73 -8.90 9.88
CA ALA A 500 -7.19 -9.05 9.96
C ALA A 500 -7.75 -8.50 11.28
N ASN A 501 -7.04 -8.73 12.39
CA ASN A 501 -7.40 -8.19 13.70
C ASN A 501 -7.23 -6.67 13.77
N TYR A 502 -6.23 -6.12 13.07
CA TYR A 502 -6.00 -4.67 12.99
C TYR A 502 -7.25 -3.94 12.51
N PHE A 503 -7.82 -4.35 11.37
CA PHE A 503 -9.00 -3.69 10.82
C PHE A 503 -10.19 -3.75 11.79
N ALA A 504 -10.41 -4.90 12.42
CA ALA A 504 -11.45 -5.05 13.44
C ALA A 504 -11.19 -4.18 14.68
N ALA A 505 -9.92 -4.06 15.10
CA ALA A 505 -9.52 -3.25 16.25
C ALA A 505 -9.69 -1.75 16.00
N VAL A 506 -9.26 -1.24 14.84
CA VAL A 506 -9.38 0.20 14.53
C VAL A 506 -10.83 0.63 14.39
N ASP A 507 -11.70 -0.24 13.86
CA ASP A 507 -13.12 0.05 13.67
C ASP A 507 -14.00 -0.29 14.89
N GLY A 508 -13.39 -0.78 15.98
CA GLY A 508 -14.11 -1.03 17.23
C GLY A 508 -15.10 -2.18 17.19
N ALA A 509 -14.84 -3.20 16.36
CA ALA A 509 -15.60 -4.45 16.40
C ALA A 509 -15.50 -5.07 17.81
N ALA A 510 -16.57 -5.72 18.28
CA ALA A 510 -16.57 -6.38 19.58
C ALA A 510 -15.61 -7.58 19.56
N PHE A 511 -14.79 -7.72 20.60
CA PHE A 511 -13.95 -8.89 20.79
C PHE A 511 -14.76 -10.02 21.49
N PRO A 512 -14.67 -11.29 21.07
CA PRO A 512 -13.93 -11.78 19.92
C PRO A 512 -14.58 -11.36 18.59
N TYR A 513 -13.78 -11.01 17.58
CA TYR A 513 -14.23 -10.39 16.31
C TYR A 513 -15.06 -11.29 15.37
N GLN A 514 -15.78 -12.28 15.90
CA GLN A 514 -16.56 -13.27 15.17
C GLN A 514 -18.05 -12.89 15.11
N GLU A 515 -18.66 -13.13 13.95
CA GLU A 515 -20.08 -12.91 13.73
C GLU A 515 -20.88 -14.14 14.17
N GLN A 516 -21.74 -14.00 15.19
CA GLN A 516 -22.57 -15.11 15.71
C GLN A 516 -24.04 -15.00 15.29
N MET A 517 -24.56 -13.77 15.18
CA MET A 517 -25.93 -13.46 14.77
C MET A 517 -25.92 -12.91 13.34
N PRO A 518 -26.94 -13.16 12.50
CA PRO A 518 -28.25 -13.77 12.73
C PRO A 518 -28.30 -15.27 12.34
N LYS A 519 -27.21 -16.02 12.56
CA LYS A 519 -27.16 -17.46 12.22
C LYS A 519 -27.73 -18.35 13.33
N ASP A 520 -27.89 -17.80 14.53
CA ASP A 520 -28.39 -18.49 15.71
C ASP A 520 -29.85 -18.97 15.54
N ALA A 521 -30.12 -20.20 16.01
CA ALA A 521 -31.43 -20.82 15.87
C ALA A 521 -32.51 -20.13 16.71
N ALA A 522 -32.17 -19.63 17.91
CA ALA A 522 -33.14 -18.96 18.77
C ALA A 522 -33.54 -17.59 18.17
N TYR A 523 -32.59 -16.87 17.57
CA TYR A 523 -32.89 -15.67 16.79
C TYR A 523 -33.86 -15.95 15.65
N LEU A 524 -33.59 -16.97 14.82
CA LEU A 524 -34.41 -17.30 13.66
C LEU A 524 -35.82 -17.74 14.06
N ALA A 525 -35.95 -18.57 15.09
CA ALA A 525 -37.23 -18.99 15.63
C ALA A 525 -38.05 -17.82 16.19
N LYS A 526 -37.36 -16.85 16.83
CA LYS A 526 -38.00 -15.62 17.31
C LYS A 526 -38.52 -14.78 16.15
N GLN A 527 -37.73 -14.57 15.09
CA GLN A 527 -38.17 -13.83 13.91
C GLN A 527 -39.41 -14.46 13.28
N GLU A 528 -39.41 -15.79 13.11
CA GLU A 528 -40.56 -16.52 12.56
C GLU A 528 -41.80 -16.36 13.44
N THR A 529 -41.66 -16.51 14.75
CA THR A 529 -42.78 -16.36 15.71
C THR A 529 -43.34 -14.95 15.70
N ASP A 530 -42.48 -13.93 15.74
CA ASP A 530 -42.89 -12.53 15.77
C ASP A 530 -43.64 -12.15 14.48
N LEU A 531 -43.10 -12.53 13.31
CA LEU A 531 -43.69 -12.21 12.01
C LEU A 531 -45.00 -12.96 11.75
N ALA A 532 -45.11 -14.21 12.20
CA ALA A 532 -46.37 -14.96 12.18
C ALA A 532 -47.42 -14.30 13.08
N HIS A 533 -47.03 -13.86 14.29
CA HIS A 533 -47.94 -13.21 15.23
C HIS A 533 -48.55 -11.91 14.68
N ILE A 534 -47.77 -11.12 13.93
CA ILE A 534 -48.26 -9.89 13.30
C ILE A 534 -48.86 -10.11 11.90
N GLY A 535 -49.02 -11.37 11.46
CA GLY A 535 -49.67 -11.72 10.19
C GLY A 535 -48.83 -11.42 8.94
N LEU A 536 -47.52 -11.24 9.07
CA LEU A 536 -46.59 -11.06 7.94
C LEU A 536 -45.99 -12.37 7.42
N LEU A 537 -46.28 -13.49 8.08
CA LEU A 537 -46.06 -14.85 7.57
C LEU A 537 -47.41 -15.59 7.57
N LYS A 538 -47.74 -16.23 6.45
CA LYS A 538 -48.98 -17.01 6.29
C LYS A 538 -48.79 -18.44 6.78
N ASP A 539 -49.91 -19.15 6.99
CA ASP A 539 -49.89 -20.56 7.37
C ASP A 539 -49.11 -21.41 6.36
N GLY A 540 -48.09 -22.12 6.85
CA GLY A 540 -47.20 -22.97 6.05
C GLY A 540 -45.99 -22.25 5.45
N GLU A 541 -45.88 -20.93 5.59
CA GLU A 541 -44.66 -20.19 5.26
C GLU A 541 -43.64 -20.28 6.40
N THR A 542 -42.35 -20.26 6.07
CA THR A 542 -41.25 -20.14 7.05
C THR A 542 -40.50 -18.85 6.82
N TYR A 543 -39.95 -18.27 7.89
CA TYR A 543 -39.23 -17.00 7.80
C TYR A 543 -38.07 -17.08 6.79
N LEU A 544 -37.25 -18.13 6.91
CA LEU A 544 -36.12 -18.32 6.01
C LEU A 544 -36.55 -18.69 4.59
N GLY A 545 -37.67 -19.40 4.42
CA GLY A 545 -38.23 -19.71 3.09
C GLY A 545 -38.63 -18.45 2.32
N GLU A 546 -39.40 -17.55 2.94
CA GLU A 546 -39.80 -16.29 2.32
C GLU A 546 -38.61 -15.33 2.14
N SER A 547 -37.66 -15.34 3.09
CA SER A 547 -36.41 -14.58 2.97
C SER A 547 -35.59 -15.04 1.74
N TRP A 548 -35.53 -16.35 1.50
CA TRP A 548 -34.85 -16.93 0.35
C TRP A 548 -35.50 -16.54 -0.97
N LYS A 549 -36.85 -16.50 -1.03
CA LYS A 549 -37.58 -16.00 -2.20
C LYS A 549 -37.29 -14.52 -2.47
N SER A 550 -37.31 -13.68 -1.43
CA SER A 550 -37.00 -12.25 -1.54
C SER A 550 -35.61 -12.01 -2.12
N LEU A 551 -34.58 -12.69 -1.58
CA LEU A 551 -33.22 -12.61 -2.09
C LEU A 551 -33.12 -13.08 -3.56
N ASN A 552 -33.86 -14.14 -3.92
CA ASN A 552 -33.84 -14.72 -5.27
C ASN A 552 -34.76 -14.03 -6.28
N GLY A 553 -35.41 -12.93 -5.89
CA GLY A 553 -36.27 -12.13 -6.74
C GLY A 553 -35.52 -11.25 -7.75
N PRO A 554 -36.28 -10.56 -8.63
CA PRO A 554 -35.72 -9.81 -9.77
C PRO A 554 -34.79 -8.64 -9.39
N LEU A 555 -34.78 -8.16 -8.15
CA LEU A 555 -33.90 -7.05 -7.75
C LEU A 555 -32.42 -7.45 -7.73
N CYS A 556 -32.12 -8.61 -7.15
CA CYS A 556 -30.75 -9.05 -6.91
C CYS A 556 -30.16 -9.71 -8.16
N VAL A 557 -30.95 -10.55 -8.82
CA VAL A 557 -30.49 -11.42 -9.93
C VAL A 557 -30.21 -10.66 -11.22
N LYS A 558 -30.70 -9.42 -11.33
CA LYS A 558 -30.41 -8.53 -12.45
C LYS A 558 -28.95 -8.15 -12.55
N CYS A 559 -28.23 -8.10 -11.43
CA CYS A 559 -26.83 -7.65 -11.40
C CYS A 559 -25.89 -8.69 -10.76
N HIS A 560 -26.39 -9.52 -9.84
CA HIS A 560 -25.54 -10.43 -9.07
C HIS A 560 -25.65 -11.87 -9.57
N SER A 561 -24.59 -12.64 -9.37
CA SER A 561 -24.68 -14.11 -9.38
C SER A 561 -25.15 -14.57 -7.99
N LEU A 562 -26.25 -15.33 -7.93
CA LEU A 562 -26.84 -15.87 -6.70
C LEU A 562 -27.76 -17.06 -6.97
N GLY A 563 -28.00 -17.89 -5.94
CA GLY A 563 -28.95 -19.01 -6.00
C GLY A 563 -28.58 -20.06 -7.05
N GLY A 564 -27.28 -20.28 -7.28
CA GLY A 564 -26.78 -21.16 -8.36
C GLY A 564 -26.85 -20.56 -9.77
N ARG A 565 -27.34 -19.33 -9.92
CA ARG A 565 -27.46 -18.63 -11.21
C ARG A 565 -26.26 -17.73 -11.45
N LYS A 566 -25.69 -17.81 -12.64
CA LYS A 566 -24.69 -16.84 -13.11
C LYS A 566 -25.41 -15.60 -13.62
N PHE A 567 -24.85 -14.43 -13.32
CA PHE A 567 -25.26 -13.18 -13.96
C PHE A 567 -25.13 -13.30 -15.49
N LYS A 568 -26.06 -12.69 -16.21
CA LYS A 568 -26.07 -12.62 -17.67
C LYS A 568 -26.21 -11.17 -18.08
N VAL A 569 -25.24 -10.70 -18.86
CA VAL A 569 -25.27 -9.36 -19.47
C VAL A 569 -26.43 -9.29 -20.45
N SER A 570 -27.36 -8.36 -20.23
CA SER A 570 -28.45 -8.09 -21.17
C SER A 570 -28.05 -7.08 -22.25
N ASP A 571 -27.14 -6.16 -21.95
CA ASP A 571 -26.59 -5.15 -22.85
C ASP A 571 -25.08 -4.97 -22.55
N PRO A 572 -24.18 -5.33 -23.49
CA PRO A 572 -22.73 -5.20 -23.31
C PRO A 572 -22.25 -3.77 -23.03
N LEU A 573 -22.99 -2.74 -23.45
CA LEU A 573 -22.66 -1.34 -23.20
C LEU A 573 -23.10 -0.88 -21.80
N LYS A 574 -23.88 -1.70 -21.09
CA LYS A 574 -24.39 -1.42 -19.73
C LYS A 574 -24.09 -2.58 -18.78
N ASP A 575 -22.90 -3.19 -18.92
CA ASP A 575 -22.44 -4.28 -18.08
C ASP A 575 -22.10 -3.82 -16.64
N ILE A 576 -23.13 -3.51 -15.86
CA ILE A 576 -23.03 -3.17 -14.43
C ILE A 576 -23.23 -4.46 -13.63
N GLN A 577 -22.17 -5.25 -13.52
CA GLN A 577 -22.18 -6.51 -12.78
C GLN A 577 -21.86 -6.31 -11.30
N GLY A 578 -22.76 -6.79 -10.44
CA GLY A 578 -22.56 -6.86 -9.00
C GLY A 578 -21.65 -8.03 -8.56
N PRO A 579 -21.01 -7.97 -7.38
CA PRO A 579 -20.23 -9.08 -6.84
C PRO A 579 -21.03 -10.38 -6.69
N ASN A 580 -20.36 -11.53 -6.69
CA ASN A 580 -21.00 -12.80 -6.41
C ASN A 580 -21.52 -12.84 -4.95
N LEU A 581 -22.80 -13.12 -4.75
CA LEU A 581 -23.42 -13.10 -3.42
C LEU A 581 -23.24 -14.40 -2.64
N ASN A 582 -22.78 -15.48 -3.28
CA ASN A 582 -22.60 -16.79 -2.63
C ASN A 582 -21.58 -16.76 -1.49
N VAL A 583 -20.65 -15.80 -1.51
CA VAL A 583 -19.59 -15.67 -0.50
C VAL A 583 -19.97 -14.73 0.66
N VAL A 584 -21.12 -14.07 0.59
CA VAL A 584 -21.51 -13.02 1.55
C VAL A 584 -21.57 -13.54 2.98
N GLN A 585 -22.14 -14.73 3.19
CA GLN A 585 -22.31 -15.34 4.51
C GLN A 585 -21.03 -15.44 5.35
N ASN A 586 -19.88 -15.58 4.69
CA ASN A 586 -18.57 -15.73 5.34
C ASN A 586 -17.79 -14.42 5.28
N ARG A 587 -18.10 -13.54 4.32
CA ARG A 587 -17.36 -12.32 4.05
C ARG A 587 -17.84 -11.12 4.86
N LEU A 588 -19.13 -10.83 4.84
CA LEU A 588 -19.66 -9.54 5.30
C LEU A 588 -20.30 -9.65 6.69
N ARG A 589 -20.22 -8.59 7.49
CA ARG A 589 -20.88 -8.50 8.81
C ARG A 589 -22.37 -8.15 8.66
N ALA A 590 -23.19 -8.58 9.61
CA ALA A 590 -24.64 -8.42 9.52
C ALA A 590 -25.06 -6.96 9.52
N ASP A 591 -24.45 -6.15 10.38
CA ASP A 591 -24.78 -4.74 10.48
C ASP A 591 -24.36 -3.98 9.22
N TRP A 592 -23.22 -4.29 8.64
CA TRP A 592 -22.81 -3.70 7.36
C TRP A 592 -23.80 -4.01 6.25
N ILE A 593 -24.22 -5.29 6.12
CA ILE A 593 -25.22 -5.69 5.09
C ILE A 593 -26.54 -4.96 5.32
N LYS A 594 -26.98 -4.83 6.57
CA LYS A 594 -28.25 -4.16 6.90
C LYS A 594 -28.23 -2.70 6.48
N LEU A 595 -27.19 -1.94 6.87
CA LEU A 595 -27.06 -0.55 6.48
C LEU A 595 -26.88 -0.39 4.96
N TRP A 596 -26.15 -1.31 4.32
CA TRP A 596 -26.00 -1.36 2.86
C TRP A 596 -27.35 -1.52 2.15
N LEU A 597 -28.22 -2.40 2.63
CA LEU A 597 -29.55 -2.62 2.06
C LEU A 597 -30.51 -1.44 2.34
N TYR A 598 -30.34 -0.74 3.47
CA TYR A 598 -31.11 0.47 3.77
C TYR A 598 -30.76 1.65 2.87
N LYS A 599 -29.47 1.90 2.63
CA LYS A 599 -29.00 2.96 1.74
C LYS A 599 -27.53 2.76 1.36
N PRO A 600 -27.23 2.18 0.18
CA PRO A 600 -25.85 1.88 -0.22
C PRO A 600 -24.92 3.10 -0.25
N THR A 601 -25.45 4.26 -0.67
CA THR A 601 -24.69 5.52 -0.78
C THR A 601 -24.26 6.08 0.57
N TRP A 602 -24.90 5.68 1.68
CA TRP A 602 -24.42 6.04 3.02
C TRP A 602 -23.13 5.31 3.39
N ILE A 603 -22.83 4.16 2.78
CA ILE A 603 -21.59 3.43 3.03
C ILE A 603 -20.54 3.77 1.98
N THR A 604 -20.92 3.78 0.71
CA THR A 604 -20.04 4.05 -0.43
C THR A 604 -20.75 4.99 -1.40
N PRO A 605 -20.54 6.31 -1.28
CA PRO A 605 -21.18 7.33 -2.12
C PRO A 605 -21.11 7.09 -3.63
N TYR A 606 -19.99 6.55 -4.13
CA TYR A 606 -19.79 6.29 -5.56
C TYR A 606 -20.38 4.96 -6.07
N THR A 607 -21.17 4.23 -5.26
CA THR A 607 -21.68 2.90 -5.64
C THR A 607 -22.75 2.94 -6.72
N SER A 608 -22.73 1.95 -7.63
CA SER A 608 -23.83 1.70 -8.57
C SER A 608 -24.99 0.88 -7.97
N MET A 609 -24.88 0.45 -6.70
CA MET A 609 -25.94 -0.32 -6.04
C MET A 609 -27.17 0.56 -5.79
N PRO A 610 -28.36 0.20 -6.32
CA PRO A 610 -29.58 0.98 -6.10
C PRO A 610 -30.17 0.76 -4.70
N LEU A 611 -31.05 1.69 -4.28
CA LEU A 611 -31.92 1.51 -3.12
C LEU A 611 -33.00 0.47 -3.45
N ASN A 612 -32.79 -0.78 -3.02
CA ASN A 612 -33.64 -1.89 -3.41
C ASN A 612 -34.98 -1.96 -2.66
N PHE A 613 -35.04 -1.48 -1.42
CA PHE A 613 -36.25 -1.54 -0.60
C PHE A 613 -36.57 -0.14 -0.10
N PRO A 614 -37.05 0.78 -0.95
CA PRO A 614 -37.38 2.14 -0.51
C PRO A 614 -38.61 2.12 0.40
N LYS A 615 -38.59 2.91 1.48
CA LYS A 615 -39.62 2.88 2.53
C LYS A 615 -41.03 3.21 2.02
N ASN A 616 -41.14 4.03 0.99
CA ASN A 616 -42.40 4.43 0.36
C ASN A 616 -42.95 3.44 -0.67
N ASN A 617 -42.28 2.30 -0.93
CA ASN A 617 -42.75 1.29 -1.89
C ASN A 617 -43.26 0.02 -1.21
N LEU A 618 -44.50 0.06 -0.72
CA LEU A 618 -45.17 -1.10 -0.12
C LEU A 618 -45.63 -2.15 -1.14
N THR A 619 -45.57 -1.84 -2.42
CA THR A 619 -46.04 -2.74 -3.50
C THR A 619 -44.95 -3.68 -4.01
N GLN A 620 -43.74 -3.55 -3.47
CA GLN A 620 -42.60 -4.35 -3.87
C GLN A 620 -42.67 -5.71 -3.17
N PHE A 621 -42.93 -6.77 -3.95
CA PHE A 621 -43.15 -8.13 -3.44
C PHE A 621 -44.24 -8.19 -2.35
N PRO A 622 -45.48 -7.81 -2.68
CA PRO A 622 -46.55 -7.65 -1.69
C PRO A 622 -46.96 -8.98 -1.03
N ASP A 623 -46.68 -10.09 -1.70
CA ASP A 623 -46.85 -11.45 -1.20
C ASP A 623 -45.78 -11.89 -0.19
N LEU A 624 -44.61 -11.23 -0.18
CA LEU A 624 -43.51 -11.49 0.73
C LEU A 624 -43.50 -10.46 1.87
N PHE A 625 -43.77 -10.91 3.09
CA PHE A 625 -43.80 -10.07 4.30
C PHE A 625 -44.78 -8.89 4.20
N GLY A 626 -45.88 -9.07 3.46
CA GLY A 626 -46.87 -8.01 3.22
C GLY A 626 -46.33 -6.80 2.46
N GLY A 627 -45.18 -6.92 1.78
CA GLY A 627 -44.52 -5.81 1.12
C GLY A 627 -43.80 -4.85 2.09
N ASP A 628 -43.63 -5.19 3.38
CA ASP A 628 -42.99 -4.30 4.35
C ASP A 628 -41.48 -4.14 4.04
N PRO A 629 -41.02 -2.91 3.70
CA PRO A 629 -39.63 -2.71 3.29
C PRO A 629 -38.61 -2.93 4.43
N ASP A 630 -38.96 -2.63 5.69
CA ASP A 630 -38.04 -2.85 6.82
C ASP A 630 -37.85 -4.34 7.09
N VAL A 631 -38.93 -5.12 7.02
CA VAL A 631 -38.85 -6.58 7.15
C VAL A 631 -38.10 -7.18 5.98
N GLN A 632 -38.32 -6.70 4.75
CA GLN A 632 -37.60 -7.19 3.56
C GLN A 632 -36.08 -6.94 3.61
N VAL A 633 -35.63 -5.80 4.16
CA VAL A 633 -34.20 -5.54 4.41
C VAL A 633 -33.63 -6.59 5.38
N ILE A 634 -34.32 -6.85 6.49
CA ILE A 634 -33.89 -7.80 7.52
C ILE A 634 -33.88 -9.23 6.98
N ALA A 635 -34.95 -9.65 6.32
CA ALA A 635 -35.10 -10.95 5.69
C ALA A 635 -34.01 -11.19 4.63
N THR A 636 -33.75 -10.21 3.76
CA THR A 636 -32.71 -10.32 2.72
C THR A 636 -31.32 -10.46 3.33
N ARG A 637 -31.01 -9.68 4.38
CA ARG A 637 -29.77 -9.82 5.15
C ARG A 637 -29.63 -11.24 5.74
N ASP A 638 -30.70 -11.74 6.35
CA ASP A 638 -30.67 -13.05 7.03
C ASP A 638 -30.54 -14.19 6.02
N ALA A 639 -31.17 -14.09 4.86
CA ALA A 639 -30.97 -15.01 3.75
C ALA A 639 -29.53 -15.00 3.23
N LEU A 640 -28.92 -13.81 3.08
CA LEU A 640 -27.52 -13.68 2.68
C LEU A 640 -26.55 -14.32 3.68
N LEU A 641 -26.85 -14.24 4.99
CA LEU A 641 -26.02 -14.80 6.05
C LEU A 641 -26.25 -16.29 6.31
N ASN A 642 -27.40 -16.82 5.87
CA ASN A 642 -27.75 -18.25 5.91
C ASN A 642 -27.70 -18.91 4.52
N TYR A 643 -26.95 -18.33 3.57
CA TYR A 643 -26.96 -18.71 2.16
C TYR A 643 -26.69 -20.21 1.93
N THR A 644 -25.63 -20.78 2.52
CA THR A 644 -25.29 -22.21 2.36
C THR A 644 -26.39 -23.09 2.91
N ARG A 645 -26.88 -22.80 4.12
CA ARG A 645 -27.99 -23.54 4.74
C ARG A 645 -29.22 -23.53 3.83
N LEU A 646 -29.60 -22.37 3.30
CA LEU A 646 -30.75 -22.23 2.41
C LEU A 646 -30.56 -22.95 1.07
N MET A 647 -29.35 -22.91 0.52
CA MET A 647 -29.01 -23.68 -0.69
C MET A 647 -29.04 -25.20 -0.47
N GLU A 648 -28.67 -25.68 0.71
CA GLU A 648 -28.72 -27.11 1.06
C GLU A 648 -30.14 -27.57 1.37
N ASP A 649 -30.88 -26.79 2.17
CA ASP A 649 -32.22 -27.13 2.63
C ASP A 649 -33.29 -26.97 1.54
N ILE A 650 -33.19 -25.92 0.70
CA ILE A 650 -34.21 -25.55 -0.30
C ILE A 650 -33.70 -25.71 -1.73
N GLY A 651 -32.43 -25.35 -1.99
CA GLY A 651 -31.85 -25.38 -3.33
C GLY A 651 -32.11 -24.13 -4.19
N PRO A 652 -31.70 -24.17 -5.47
CA PRO A 652 -31.92 -23.09 -6.42
C PRO A 652 -33.40 -22.72 -6.50
N THR A 653 -33.72 -21.47 -6.21
CA THR A 653 -35.09 -20.95 -6.19
C THR A 653 -35.27 -19.88 -7.24
N THR A 654 -36.33 -20.01 -8.04
CA THR A 654 -36.80 -18.94 -8.93
C THR A 654 -38.07 -18.33 -8.35
N TYR A 655 -37.98 -17.08 -7.93
CA TYR A 655 -39.15 -16.32 -7.51
C TYR A 655 -39.63 -15.45 -8.67
N ALA A 656 -40.89 -15.63 -9.06
CA ALA A 656 -41.61 -14.73 -9.93
C ALA A 656 -42.68 -14.04 -9.07
N PRO A 657 -42.64 -12.70 -8.91
CA PRO A 657 -43.66 -12.01 -8.16
C PRO A 657 -45.03 -12.24 -8.82
N PRO A 658 -46.12 -12.35 -8.03
CA PRO A 658 -47.46 -12.46 -8.56
C PRO A 658 -47.72 -11.29 -9.51
N ALA A 659 -48.39 -11.57 -10.64
CA ALA A 659 -48.74 -10.53 -11.61
C ALA A 659 -49.53 -9.43 -10.88
N ALA A 660 -49.09 -8.17 -11.02
CA ALA A 660 -49.82 -7.04 -10.48
C ALA A 660 -51.26 -7.11 -10.98
N THR A 661 -52.21 -7.26 -10.07
CA THR A 661 -53.63 -7.16 -10.41
C THR A 661 -53.82 -5.75 -10.96
N PRO A 662 -54.39 -5.55 -12.17
CA PRO A 662 -54.67 -4.22 -12.67
C PRO A 662 -55.53 -3.50 -11.63
N ALA A 663 -55.16 -2.30 -11.23
CA ALA A 663 -56.03 -1.46 -10.43
C ALA A 663 -57.32 -1.24 -11.25
N ASP A 664 -58.44 -1.76 -10.76
CA ASP A 664 -59.75 -1.47 -11.36
C ASP A 664 -59.96 0.04 -11.39
N GLY A 665 -60.08 0.60 -12.61
CA GLY A 665 -60.52 1.99 -12.80
C GLY A 665 -59.64 2.90 -13.65
N VAL A 666 -58.64 2.43 -14.39
CA VAL A 666 -57.98 3.24 -15.43
C VAL A 666 -58.18 2.60 -16.80
N VAL A 667 -58.99 3.26 -17.62
CA VAL A 667 -59.21 2.94 -19.05
C VAL A 667 -57.84 2.91 -19.75
N PRO A 668 -57.53 1.89 -20.56
CA PRO A 668 -56.25 1.84 -21.27
C PRO A 668 -56.24 2.92 -22.34
N VAL A 669 -55.33 3.88 -22.22
CA VAL A 669 -54.94 4.75 -23.33
C VAL A 669 -53.84 4.03 -24.10
N ASP A 670 -54.03 4.00 -25.42
CA ASP A 670 -53.28 3.23 -26.39
C ASP A 670 -51.76 3.43 -26.34
N GLY A 671 -51.03 2.42 -26.83
CA GLY A 671 -49.62 2.17 -26.58
C GLY A 671 -48.65 3.34 -26.73
N GLY A 672 -47.87 3.57 -25.66
CA GLY A 672 -46.64 4.36 -25.65
C GLY A 672 -45.81 3.98 -24.42
N GLN A 673 -44.60 3.44 -24.64
CA GLN A 673 -43.63 3.21 -23.58
C GLN A 673 -43.44 4.48 -22.74
N PRO A 674 -43.44 4.44 -21.41
CA PRO A 674 -42.80 5.49 -20.64
C PRO A 674 -41.31 5.38 -20.95
N LYS A 675 -40.78 6.37 -21.68
CA LYS A 675 -39.35 6.61 -21.71
C LYS A 675 -38.93 6.81 -20.25
N VAL A 676 -38.13 5.88 -19.75
CA VAL A 676 -37.28 6.13 -18.59
C VAL A 676 -36.28 7.17 -19.10
N ASP A 677 -36.47 8.42 -18.70
CA ASP A 677 -35.51 9.46 -19.01
C ASP A 677 -34.17 9.04 -18.38
N ALA A 678 -33.18 8.85 -19.25
CA ALA A 678 -31.81 8.81 -18.83
C ALA A 678 -31.53 10.13 -18.09
N VAL A 679 -30.99 10.03 -16.87
CA VAL A 679 -30.43 11.17 -16.18
C VAL A 679 -29.46 11.85 -17.15
N PRO A 680 -29.65 13.13 -17.50
CA PRO A 680 -28.75 13.80 -18.42
C PRO A 680 -27.38 13.91 -17.76
N ALA A 681 -26.38 13.37 -18.45
CA ALA A 681 -25.02 13.88 -18.30
C ALA A 681 -25.01 15.23 -19.00
N ASP A 682 -25.35 16.31 -18.29
CA ASP A 682 -25.05 17.71 -18.63
C ASP A 682 -25.57 18.60 -17.50
N ALA A 683 -24.72 18.79 -16.50
CA ALA A 683 -24.73 19.94 -15.61
C ALA A 683 -23.29 20.47 -15.57
N ALA A 684 -22.79 20.85 -16.74
CA ALA A 684 -21.60 21.65 -16.93
C ALA A 684 -21.75 22.39 -18.27
N ALA A 685 -21.41 23.67 -18.27
CA ALA A 685 -21.36 24.61 -19.40
C ALA A 685 -22.69 25.13 -19.95
N ALA A 686 -23.00 26.38 -19.59
CA ALA A 686 -23.89 27.24 -20.35
C ALA A 686 -23.26 28.63 -20.50
N ILE A 687 -22.38 28.85 -21.49
CA ILE A 687 -22.13 30.18 -22.09
C ILE A 687 -21.63 30.02 -23.55
N GLY A 688 -22.32 30.66 -24.52
CA GLY A 688 -21.91 31.12 -25.88
C GLY A 688 -21.05 30.22 -26.79
N GLY A 689 -21.26 30.07 -28.10
CA GLY A 689 -21.88 30.89 -29.13
C GLY A 689 -21.49 30.30 -30.50
N GLU A 690 -22.16 30.79 -31.54
CA GLU A 690 -22.27 30.25 -32.91
C GLU A 690 -20.95 29.97 -33.65
N SER A 691 -20.88 28.86 -34.41
CA SER A 691 -20.38 28.86 -35.79
C SER A 691 -20.72 27.55 -36.53
N GLU A 692 -21.29 27.72 -37.72
CA GLU A 692 -21.68 26.71 -38.71
C GLU A 692 -20.51 25.94 -39.36
N GLU A 693 -20.89 24.78 -39.91
CA GLU A 693 -20.41 24.18 -41.16
C GLU A 693 -19.01 23.50 -41.23
N LEU A 694 -18.98 22.18 -41.50
CA LEU A 694 -18.56 21.58 -42.81
C LEU A 694 -18.21 20.06 -42.75
N PHE A 695 -18.86 19.30 -43.65
CA PHE A 695 -18.43 18.07 -44.38
C PHE A 695 -18.78 16.63 -43.90
N PRO A 696 -18.94 15.65 -44.84
CA PRO A 696 -20.07 14.69 -44.93
C PRO A 696 -19.64 13.19 -44.85
N PRO A 697 -20.52 12.18 -45.12
CA PRO A 697 -20.32 10.80 -44.66
C PRO A 697 -19.82 9.82 -45.75
N THR A 698 -19.02 8.83 -45.33
CA THR A 698 -18.73 7.57 -46.04
C THR A 698 -18.24 6.54 -45.03
N ALA A 699 -18.46 5.23 -45.06
CA ALA A 699 -19.29 4.33 -45.85
C ALA A 699 -19.29 2.98 -45.10
N LYS A 700 -20.36 2.20 -45.22
CA LYS A 700 -20.45 0.82 -44.73
C LYS A 700 -19.58 -0.11 -45.59
N ALA A 701 -18.95 -1.10 -44.95
CA ALA A 701 -18.56 -2.34 -45.63
C ALA A 701 -18.79 -3.54 -44.69
N GLU A 702 -19.63 -4.45 -45.16
CA GLU A 702 -19.90 -5.78 -44.63
C GLU A 702 -18.65 -6.67 -44.77
N LEU A 703 -18.51 -7.69 -43.91
CA LEU A 703 -17.84 -8.94 -44.30
C LEU A 703 -18.35 -10.14 -43.46
N SER A 704 -19.29 -10.83 -44.11
CA SER A 704 -19.58 -12.27 -44.13
C SER A 704 -18.74 -13.22 -43.27
N SER A 705 -19.47 -13.98 -42.45
CA SER A 705 -19.15 -15.31 -41.92
C SER A 705 -18.76 -16.33 -42.99
N LYS A 706 -17.82 -17.23 -42.69
CA LYS A 706 -17.88 -18.65 -43.10
C LYS A 706 -17.15 -19.54 -42.09
N SER A 707 -17.91 -20.53 -41.65
CA SER A 707 -17.62 -21.65 -40.76
C SER A 707 -16.95 -22.82 -41.46
N SER A 708 -16.10 -23.57 -40.74
CA SER A 708 -16.00 -25.05 -40.75
C SER A 708 -14.73 -25.43 -39.96
N SER A 709 -14.78 -25.92 -38.71
CA SER A 709 -15.26 -27.22 -38.19
C SER A 709 -14.29 -28.40 -38.39
N VAL A 710 -14.12 -29.15 -37.28
CA VAL A 710 -13.70 -30.57 -37.15
C VAL A 710 -12.17 -30.81 -37.11
N ALA A 711 -11.58 -31.73 -36.32
CA ALA A 711 -11.80 -32.37 -35.01
C ALA A 711 -10.64 -33.39 -34.84
N ALA A 712 -10.34 -33.76 -33.58
CA ALA A 712 -9.61 -34.96 -33.12
C ALA A 712 -8.11 -35.03 -33.48
N VAL A 713 -7.20 -35.50 -32.61
CA VAL A 713 -7.17 -36.83 -31.97
C VAL A 713 -6.42 -36.76 -30.63
N ILE A 714 -7.02 -37.32 -29.58
CA ILE A 714 -6.32 -37.87 -28.41
C ILE A 714 -6.20 -39.38 -28.65
N GLY A 715 -5.07 -39.98 -28.31
CA GLY A 715 -4.90 -41.42 -28.28
C GLY A 715 -3.77 -41.83 -27.36
N GLU A 716 -4.05 -41.94 -26.06
CA GLU A 716 -3.50 -43.01 -25.23
C GLU A 716 -4.20 -44.33 -25.62
N GLY A 717 -3.47 -45.43 -25.50
CA GLY A 717 -4.06 -46.75 -25.28
C GLY A 717 -3.86 -47.16 -23.83
N LYS A 718 -4.93 -47.17 -23.03
CA LYS A 718 -5.56 -48.35 -22.43
C LYS A 718 -6.67 -47.97 -21.46
#